data_AF-A0A843TM31-F1
#
_entry.id   AF-A0A843TM31-F1
#
_cell.length_a   1.000
_cell.length_b   1.000
_cell.length_c   1.000
_cell.angle_alpha   90.00
_cell.angle_beta   90.00
_cell.angle_gamma   90.00
#
_symmetry.space_group_name_H-M   'P 1'
#
loop_
_entity.id
_entity.type
_entity.pdbx_description
1 polymer ?
#
loop_
_entity_poly.entity_id
_entity_poly.type
_entity_poly.pdbx_seq_one_letter_code
_entity_poly.pdbx_strand_id
1 'polypeptide(L)'
;MNFERILVMYDINDEDVVNTVDLSQPTGMTHAAPLETQLPVLELLKDFMSGRTIFRNIMSILLMGANTIICDRTSKVYGQILEKAVHLSLEILILVFEKDLLVADSWRPLYQVHGLYFLLSELVHISQKFNRLSCVQPLDVILSQEHNQVVGLLEYVRYDFLPQIQQCSIKIMSTLSSRMVGLVQLLLKSSAAKCLVEDYAACLESRFDECQVVENSKDDSGVLIMQLLLDNITRPAPNITHLLLKFDVDAPVDRTVLQPKYRYSCLKIILENLEKLSKPDVNALLYEFGFQLLYELCLDPLTAGPTLDLLSLKKYQFFSKHVETIGISPLPKRTKSQALRISSLHQRSWLLKLLALELHIADMAESTHREACLAILFQVFGSVTGGMYMGQNLSVAEEIDVHHAGTATVSKSKVFQLLEIVLFRCPDTAIKYSDFISKMKYDLRVEDILKNPSTSEKGGVYYYSERGDRLIDLAAFHDKIWQVLNLLNPQLGSVGTEFDAGNLKETIQQLLRWGWKYNKNLEEQAAQLHFLAAWSQIVEVSISRRMMFLEDHSGILFGLLDASLGASVSSDCSLKMAVILSQVALTCMAKLLDERFLSPGGVDSDNVTCLDVILVKQLPCGACHSILLKLMMAILRNESSELLRRRQYALLLSYFHYCRSILDPGVPAPVFRLLLHEENDGEDFDLQKVDREQDELARVNFSMLKKEVQGILDVVTRDATQGSEAAKALSLYVLDAFISIDQERFFLGQLQSRGFLRSCLMDISNFTCQDGWHSVDSLQRICTLEAKLALLLRISHKYKKYGGQILISMGVLEHLKSCRVLDIQMKFDLNTALSYQRSLRLGEYKLGRDLAAESDKQQLILTPVLRLVSCLTSLVTLSELFEVKNKIVREVVDFVKSHQSIFGEILMKDASGADALTLEQINLVVHILSKVWPYEENDEYGFIQEIFRLMCVIFSFDGIASGSTQLSQSVESLKNQELLVFQLCFSLCSYLYFLITKKFLRLKHFLDDACRFFLFFPNSIIIFLAATFSLTSPRPPEVYQHVPPQLSKP
;
A
#
# COMPACT_ATOMS: atom_id res chain seq x y z
N MET A 1 -35.70 -31.69 -23.20
CA MET A 1 -36.31 -31.24 -24.46
C MET A 1 -37.45 -30.23 -24.27
N ASN A 2 -38.74 -30.59 -24.14
CA ASN A 2 -39.79 -29.56 -24.08
C ASN A 2 -39.70 -28.67 -22.82
N PHE A 3 -39.48 -29.26 -21.62
CA PHE A 3 -39.31 -28.49 -20.39
C PHE A 3 -38.05 -27.61 -20.40
N GLU A 4 -36.93 -28.17 -20.85
CA GLU A 4 -35.67 -27.46 -21.08
C GLU A 4 -35.84 -26.26 -22.03
N ARG A 5 -36.51 -26.43 -23.18
CA ARG A 5 -36.80 -25.32 -24.11
C ARG A 5 -37.64 -24.22 -23.44
N ILE A 6 -38.64 -24.58 -22.65
CA ILE A 6 -39.43 -23.61 -21.89
C ILE A 6 -38.54 -22.84 -20.90
N LEU A 7 -37.62 -23.52 -20.21
CA LEU A 7 -36.70 -22.88 -19.26
C LEU A 7 -35.63 -22.00 -19.91
N VAL A 8 -35.29 -22.25 -21.18
CA VAL A 8 -34.29 -21.47 -21.94
C VAL A 8 -34.93 -20.29 -22.69
N MET A 9 -36.14 -20.45 -23.21
CA MET A 9 -36.78 -19.42 -24.06
C MET A 9 -37.37 -18.23 -23.28
N TYR A 10 -37.70 -18.41 -22.01
CA TYR A 10 -38.33 -17.37 -21.19
C TYR A 10 -37.35 -16.86 -20.12
N ASP A 11 -36.95 -15.60 -20.25
CA ASP A 11 -36.36 -14.83 -19.15
C ASP A 11 -37.47 -14.30 -18.24
N ILE A 12 -37.23 -14.31 -16.93
CA ILE A 12 -38.21 -13.91 -15.91
C ILE A 12 -37.76 -12.56 -15.36
N ASN A 13 -38.58 -11.51 -15.56
CA ASN A 13 -38.38 -10.21 -14.94
C ASN A 13 -39.26 -10.04 -13.69
N ASP A 14 -38.89 -9.09 -12.82
CA ASP A 14 -39.64 -8.80 -11.58
C ASP A 14 -41.12 -8.48 -11.86
N GLU A 15 -41.42 -7.78 -12.96
CA GLU A 15 -42.79 -7.44 -13.38
C GLU A 15 -43.64 -8.67 -13.74
N ASP A 16 -43.03 -9.69 -14.35
CA ASP A 16 -43.73 -10.93 -14.75
C ASP A 16 -44.16 -11.76 -13.53
N VAL A 17 -43.36 -11.73 -12.47
CA VAL A 17 -43.63 -12.42 -11.21
C VAL A 17 -44.68 -11.67 -10.39
N VAL A 18 -44.67 -10.33 -10.39
CA VAL A 18 -45.66 -9.50 -9.68
C VAL A 18 -47.04 -9.56 -10.36
N ASN A 19 -47.09 -9.53 -11.70
CA ASN A 19 -48.36 -9.63 -12.45
C ASN A 19 -49.08 -10.97 -12.21
N THR A 20 -48.34 -12.06 -11.99
CA THR A 20 -48.94 -13.37 -11.64
C THR A 20 -49.36 -13.46 -10.17
N VAL A 21 -48.79 -12.64 -9.29
CA VAL A 21 -49.19 -12.52 -7.87
C VAL A 21 -50.47 -11.71 -7.72
N ASP A 22 -50.62 -10.58 -8.42
CA ASP A 22 -51.80 -9.70 -8.31
C ASP A 22 -53.11 -10.37 -8.79
N LEU A 23 -53.01 -11.35 -9.70
CA LEU A 23 -54.15 -12.16 -10.16
C LEU A 23 -54.64 -13.20 -9.13
N SER A 24 -53.96 -13.37 -8.00
CA SER A 24 -54.28 -14.38 -6.97
C SER A 24 -54.96 -13.83 -5.71
N GLN A 25 -55.31 -12.53 -5.68
CA GLN A 25 -56.16 -11.95 -4.63
C GLN A 25 -57.64 -12.39 -4.75
N PRO A 26 -58.39 -12.53 -3.65
CA PRO A 26 -59.73 -13.11 -3.68
C PRO A 26 -60.77 -12.07 -4.13
N THR A 27 -60.95 -11.90 -5.44
CA THR A 27 -62.20 -11.34 -5.96
C THR A 27 -63.23 -12.46 -6.04
N GLY A 28 -64.22 -12.40 -5.16
CA GLY A 28 -65.33 -13.33 -5.16
C GLY A 28 -66.16 -13.16 -6.42
N MET A 29 -65.86 -13.93 -7.46
CA MET A 29 -66.79 -14.36 -8.50
C MET A 29 -66.11 -15.39 -9.40
N THR A 30 -66.79 -16.52 -9.60
CA THR A 30 -66.41 -17.65 -10.45
C THR A 30 -66.13 -17.22 -11.89
N HIS A 31 -64.87 -16.96 -12.23
CA HIS A 31 -64.34 -17.11 -13.58
C HIS A 31 -62.92 -17.66 -13.48
N ALA A 32 -62.72 -18.90 -13.93
CA ALA A 32 -61.39 -19.40 -14.23
C ALA A 32 -60.83 -18.51 -15.36
N ALA A 33 -59.68 -17.88 -15.12
CA ALA A 33 -58.98 -17.11 -16.13
C ALA A 33 -58.63 -18.00 -17.34
N PRO A 34 -58.59 -17.46 -18.58
CA PRO A 34 -58.15 -18.21 -19.74
C PRO A 34 -56.67 -18.57 -19.59
N LEU A 35 -56.32 -19.82 -19.94
CA LEU A 35 -54.96 -20.39 -19.91
C LEU A 35 -53.89 -19.60 -20.69
N GLU A 36 -54.28 -18.56 -21.42
CA GLU A 36 -53.43 -17.75 -22.31
C GLU A 36 -52.59 -16.67 -21.58
N THR A 37 -52.76 -16.48 -20.27
CA THR A 37 -52.07 -15.42 -19.50
C THR A 37 -51.02 -15.90 -18.50
N GLN A 38 -50.83 -17.22 -18.33
CA GLN A 38 -49.80 -17.77 -17.42
C GLN A 38 -48.54 -18.17 -18.20
N LEU A 39 -47.41 -17.57 -17.85
CA LEU A 39 -46.10 -17.93 -18.40
C LEU A 39 -45.79 -19.40 -18.06
N PRO A 40 -45.62 -20.30 -19.05
CA PRO A 40 -45.38 -21.73 -18.83
C PRO A 40 -44.16 -22.02 -17.93
N VAL A 41 -43.16 -21.15 -17.96
CA VAL A 41 -41.96 -21.24 -17.13
C VAL A 41 -42.27 -21.10 -15.63
N LEU A 42 -43.23 -20.24 -15.25
CA LEU A 42 -43.59 -20.02 -13.84
C LEU A 42 -44.32 -21.22 -13.26
N GLU A 43 -45.23 -21.87 -14.00
CA GLU A 43 -45.91 -23.08 -13.54
C GLU A 43 -44.94 -24.26 -13.42
N LEU A 44 -43.96 -24.36 -14.32
CA LEU A 44 -42.88 -25.35 -14.22
C LEU A 44 -42.03 -25.11 -12.97
N LEU A 45 -41.60 -23.87 -12.71
CA LEU A 45 -40.85 -23.53 -11.49
C LEU A 45 -41.66 -23.80 -10.23
N LYS A 46 -42.98 -23.52 -10.20
CA LYS A 46 -43.85 -23.88 -9.08
C LYS A 46 -43.86 -25.38 -8.82
N ASP A 47 -43.93 -26.22 -9.84
CA ASP A 47 -43.92 -27.68 -9.67
C ASP A 47 -42.62 -28.15 -9.02
N PHE A 48 -41.48 -27.68 -9.52
CA PHE A 48 -40.15 -27.98 -8.96
C PHE A 48 -40.00 -27.49 -7.53
N MET A 49 -40.32 -26.22 -7.28
CA MET A 49 -40.21 -25.56 -5.99
C MET A 49 -41.27 -26.03 -4.97
N SER A 50 -42.17 -26.94 -5.33
CA SER A 50 -43.09 -27.60 -4.39
C SER A 50 -43.01 -29.12 -4.39
N GLY A 51 -41.99 -29.69 -5.05
CA GLY A 51 -41.76 -31.14 -5.05
C GLY A 51 -42.90 -31.97 -5.64
N ARG A 52 -43.58 -31.43 -6.67
CA ARG A 52 -44.77 -32.03 -7.30
C ARG A 52 -44.39 -33.02 -8.41
N THR A 53 -45.33 -33.32 -9.30
CA THR A 53 -45.29 -34.49 -10.19
C THR A 53 -44.14 -34.43 -11.20
N ILE A 54 -43.86 -33.25 -11.78
CA ILE A 54 -42.79 -33.11 -12.78
C ILE A 54 -41.43 -33.30 -12.11
N PHE A 55 -41.23 -32.66 -10.95
CA PHE A 55 -40.04 -32.87 -10.12
C PHE A 55 -39.83 -34.34 -9.78
N ARG A 56 -40.85 -35.02 -9.24
CA ARG A 56 -40.75 -36.43 -8.85
C ARG A 56 -40.43 -37.34 -10.03
N ASN A 57 -41.01 -37.08 -11.20
CA ASN A 57 -40.73 -37.85 -12.42
C ASN A 57 -39.27 -37.66 -12.86
N ILE A 58 -38.78 -36.42 -12.86
CA ILE A 58 -37.39 -36.12 -13.22
C ILE A 58 -36.42 -36.73 -12.20
N MET A 59 -36.70 -36.60 -10.91
CA MET A 59 -35.91 -37.25 -9.87
C MET A 59 -35.95 -38.77 -9.98
N SER A 60 -37.07 -39.39 -10.39
CA SER A 60 -37.11 -40.85 -10.57
C SER A 60 -36.16 -41.36 -11.66
N ILE A 61 -35.92 -40.54 -12.70
CA ILE A 61 -34.93 -40.84 -13.76
C ILE A 61 -33.51 -40.71 -13.20
N LEU A 62 -33.26 -39.66 -12.41
CA LEU A 62 -31.94 -39.36 -11.84
C LEU A 62 -31.56 -40.30 -10.68
N LEU A 63 -32.53 -40.79 -9.91
CA LEU A 63 -32.28 -41.69 -8.78
C LEU A 63 -32.06 -43.14 -9.21
N MET A 64 -32.08 -43.44 -10.51
CA MET A 64 -31.55 -44.72 -11.03
C MET A 64 -30.06 -44.87 -10.68
N GLY A 65 -29.32 -43.75 -10.59
CA GLY A 65 -27.93 -43.71 -10.16
C GLY A 65 -26.92 -44.01 -11.28
N ALA A 66 -25.70 -43.48 -11.15
CA ALA A 66 -24.67 -43.56 -12.19
C ALA A 66 -24.30 -45.00 -12.57
N ASN A 67 -24.19 -45.90 -11.58
CA ASN A 67 -23.78 -47.29 -11.81
C ASN A 67 -24.79 -48.06 -12.68
N THR A 68 -26.09 -47.86 -12.48
CA THR A 68 -27.11 -48.55 -13.28
C THR A 68 -27.09 -48.08 -14.72
N ILE A 69 -26.85 -46.79 -14.96
CA ILE A 69 -26.77 -46.21 -16.30
C ILE A 69 -25.49 -46.67 -17.00
N ILE A 70 -24.36 -46.77 -16.30
CA ILE A 70 -23.12 -47.38 -16.82
C ILE A 70 -23.38 -48.82 -17.28
N CYS A 71 -24.05 -49.63 -16.45
CA CYS A 71 -24.42 -51.00 -16.80
C CYS A 71 -25.40 -51.05 -17.97
N ASP A 72 -26.46 -50.25 -17.97
CA ASP A 72 -27.50 -50.27 -19.00
C ASP A 72 -26.99 -49.71 -20.35
N ARG A 73 -26.08 -48.73 -20.34
CA ARG A 73 -25.40 -48.23 -21.54
C ARG A 73 -24.61 -49.32 -22.26
N THR A 74 -23.89 -50.14 -21.49
CA THR A 74 -23.01 -51.19 -22.03
C THR A 74 -23.78 -52.46 -22.37
N SER A 75 -24.89 -52.75 -21.68
CA SER A 75 -25.62 -54.02 -21.81
C SER A 75 -26.94 -53.94 -22.59
N LYS A 76 -27.55 -52.76 -22.79
CA LYS A 76 -28.90 -52.62 -23.34
C LYS A 76 -29.00 -51.58 -24.46
N VAL A 77 -29.84 -51.87 -25.45
CA VAL A 77 -30.07 -51.00 -26.63
C VAL A 77 -30.66 -49.64 -26.25
N TYR A 78 -31.52 -49.58 -25.23
CA TYR A 78 -32.11 -48.33 -24.76
C TYR A 78 -31.14 -47.48 -23.92
N GLY A 79 -29.97 -48.01 -23.56
CA GLY A 79 -29.03 -47.34 -22.64
C GLY A 79 -28.55 -45.98 -23.13
N GLN A 80 -28.36 -45.80 -24.44
CA GLN A 80 -28.01 -44.48 -25.02
C GLN A 80 -29.16 -43.47 -24.95
N ILE A 81 -30.40 -43.94 -25.02
CA ILE A 81 -31.59 -43.07 -24.87
C ILE A 81 -31.74 -42.67 -23.41
N LEU A 82 -31.49 -43.61 -22.48
CA LEU A 82 -31.49 -43.34 -21.05
C LEU A 82 -30.39 -42.35 -20.66
N GLU A 83 -29.18 -42.48 -21.19
CA GLU A 83 -28.09 -41.51 -21.01
C GLU A 83 -28.55 -40.08 -21.40
N LYS A 84 -29.15 -39.93 -22.58
CA LYS A 84 -29.69 -38.62 -23.03
C LYS A 84 -30.78 -38.11 -22.11
N ALA A 85 -31.67 -38.98 -21.62
CA ALA A 85 -32.73 -38.59 -20.70
C ALA A 85 -32.17 -38.09 -19.36
N VAL A 86 -31.12 -38.73 -18.85
CA VAL A 86 -30.41 -38.35 -17.62
C VAL A 86 -29.71 -37.02 -17.80
N HIS A 87 -28.96 -36.85 -18.89
CA HIS A 87 -28.30 -35.58 -19.22
C HIS A 87 -29.28 -34.41 -19.25
N LEU A 88 -30.37 -34.53 -20.02
CA LEU A 88 -31.43 -33.52 -20.11
C LEU A 88 -32.10 -33.25 -18.76
N SER A 89 -32.24 -34.28 -17.92
CA SER A 89 -32.85 -34.14 -16.59
C SER A 89 -31.95 -33.35 -15.63
N LEU A 90 -30.63 -33.53 -15.71
CA LEU A 90 -29.66 -32.74 -14.95
C LEU A 90 -29.60 -31.29 -15.45
N GLU A 91 -29.62 -31.06 -16.76
CA GLU A 91 -29.68 -29.70 -17.34
C GLU A 91 -30.93 -28.94 -16.90
N ILE A 92 -32.09 -29.62 -16.88
CA ILE A 92 -33.34 -29.02 -16.37
C ILE A 92 -33.18 -28.59 -14.92
N LEU A 93 -32.55 -29.41 -14.05
CA LEU A 93 -32.31 -29.01 -12.66
C LEU A 93 -31.43 -27.77 -12.54
N ILE A 94 -30.36 -27.68 -13.34
CA ILE A 94 -29.48 -26.50 -13.36
C ILE A 94 -30.24 -25.25 -13.78
N LEU A 95 -31.02 -25.33 -14.87
CA LEU A 95 -31.83 -24.20 -15.34
C LEU A 95 -32.89 -23.76 -14.31
N VAL A 96 -33.42 -24.70 -13.51
CA VAL A 96 -34.31 -24.39 -12.39
C VAL A 96 -33.54 -23.69 -11.27
N PHE A 97 -32.36 -24.20 -10.88
CA PHE A 97 -31.51 -23.54 -9.88
C PHE A 97 -31.12 -22.11 -10.28
N GLU A 98 -30.93 -21.81 -11.56
CA GLU A 98 -30.61 -20.45 -12.00
C GLU A 98 -31.75 -19.45 -11.77
N LYS A 99 -33.00 -19.93 -11.73
CA LYS A 99 -34.22 -19.10 -11.71
C LYS A 99 -35.00 -19.16 -10.40
N ASP A 100 -34.83 -20.21 -9.59
CA ASP A 100 -35.65 -20.47 -8.40
C ASP A 100 -35.54 -19.39 -7.31
N LEU A 101 -34.35 -18.83 -7.06
CA LEU A 101 -34.14 -17.79 -6.05
C LEU A 101 -34.89 -16.50 -6.38
N LEU A 102 -34.88 -16.08 -7.65
CA LEU A 102 -35.60 -14.88 -8.11
C LEU A 102 -37.11 -15.02 -7.84
N VAL A 103 -37.66 -16.21 -8.11
CA VAL A 103 -39.07 -16.52 -7.85
C VAL A 103 -39.35 -16.62 -6.35
N ALA A 104 -38.46 -17.27 -5.59
CA ALA A 104 -38.60 -17.42 -4.14
C ALA A 104 -38.60 -16.06 -3.40
N ASP A 105 -37.67 -15.17 -3.76
CA ASP A 105 -37.55 -13.85 -3.15
C ASP A 105 -38.75 -12.94 -3.49
N SER A 106 -39.26 -13.04 -4.72
CA SER A 106 -40.48 -12.34 -5.14
C SER A 106 -41.74 -12.81 -4.40
N TRP A 107 -41.79 -14.07 -3.97
CA TRP A 107 -42.94 -14.63 -3.23
C TRP A 107 -42.79 -14.57 -1.70
N ARG A 108 -41.60 -14.25 -1.15
CA ARG A 108 -41.37 -14.08 0.30
C ARG A 108 -42.28 -13.05 0.99
N PRO A 109 -42.54 -11.84 0.45
CA PRO A 109 -43.31 -10.79 1.13
C PRO A 109 -44.77 -11.16 1.43
N LEU A 110 -45.39 -12.00 0.60
CA LEU A 110 -46.80 -12.40 0.72
C LEU A 110 -47.07 -13.23 1.99
N TYR A 111 -46.07 -13.98 2.47
CA TYR A 111 -46.16 -14.81 3.67
C TYR A 111 -45.94 -14.03 4.97
N GLN A 112 -45.06 -13.02 4.96
CA GLN A 112 -44.80 -12.19 6.15
C GLN A 112 -45.94 -11.22 6.45
N VAL A 113 -46.61 -10.66 5.43
CA VAL A 113 -47.75 -9.75 5.63
C VAL A 113 -48.98 -10.47 6.19
N HIS A 114 -49.14 -11.78 5.93
CA HIS A 114 -50.22 -12.59 6.53
C HIS A 114 -49.87 -13.22 7.89
N GLY A 115 -48.60 -13.16 8.32
CA GLY A 115 -48.19 -13.59 9.67
C GLY A 115 -48.81 -12.76 10.80
N LEU A 116 -49.23 -11.52 10.52
CA LEU A 116 -50.00 -10.68 11.44
C LEU A 116 -51.48 -11.11 11.58
N TYR A 117 -52.02 -11.86 10.61
CA TYR A 117 -53.37 -12.43 10.71
C TYR A 117 -53.43 -13.72 11.55
N PHE A 118 -52.28 -14.36 11.82
CA PHE A 118 -52.25 -15.62 12.58
C PHE A 118 -52.47 -15.44 14.10
N LEU A 119 -52.54 -14.21 14.60
CA LEU A 119 -52.95 -13.92 15.99
C LEU A 119 -54.48 -13.80 16.16
N LEU A 120 -55.28 -13.96 15.09
CA LEU A 120 -56.75 -13.95 15.16
C LEU A 120 -57.34 -15.34 14.83
N SER A 121 -57.58 -16.09 15.90
CA SER A 121 -58.63 -17.11 16.14
C SER A 121 -59.15 -18.01 14.99
N GLU A 122 -59.15 -19.32 15.28
CA GLU A 122 -60.21 -20.30 14.99
C GLU A 122 -60.88 -20.28 13.60
N LEU A 123 -60.28 -20.91 12.59
CA LEU A 123 -61.06 -21.45 11.44
C LEU A 123 -60.40 -22.70 10.84
N VAL A 124 -60.83 -23.87 11.29
CA VAL A 124 -60.38 -25.22 10.87
C VAL A 124 -60.84 -25.63 9.44
N HIS A 125 -61.49 -24.74 8.68
CA HIS A 125 -61.97 -25.04 7.31
C HIS A 125 -61.27 -24.30 6.16
N ILE A 126 -60.28 -23.45 6.45
CA ILE A 126 -59.47 -22.78 5.40
C ILE A 126 -58.13 -23.51 5.16
N SER A 127 -57.76 -24.48 6.02
CA SER A 127 -56.51 -25.24 5.99
C SER A 127 -56.26 -26.03 4.68
N GLN A 128 -57.28 -26.60 4.05
CA GLN A 128 -57.06 -27.46 2.87
C GLN A 128 -56.82 -26.71 1.55
N LYS A 129 -57.25 -25.43 1.44
CA LYS A 129 -57.00 -24.61 0.23
C LYS A 129 -55.75 -23.73 0.36
N PHE A 130 -55.37 -23.31 1.57
CA PHE A 130 -54.13 -22.57 1.83
C PHE A 130 -52.86 -23.45 1.83
N ASN A 131 -53.00 -24.78 1.95
CA ASN A 131 -51.90 -25.73 1.71
C ASN A 131 -51.36 -25.71 0.26
N ARG A 132 -52.03 -25.04 -0.68
CA ARG A 132 -51.59 -24.99 -2.10
C ARG A 132 -50.60 -23.86 -2.41
N LEU A 133 -50.59 -22.77 -1.64
CA LEU A 133 -49.61 -21.68 -1.80
C LEU A 133 -48.42 -21.85 -0.84
N SER A 134 -48.63 -22.36 0.38
CA SER A 134 -47.64 -22.42 1.48
C SER A 134 -46.40 -23.33 1.28
N CYS A 135 -46.07 -23.77 0.07
CA CYS A 135 -45.05 -24.83 -0.16
C CYS A 135 -43.99 -24.51 -1.21
N VAL A 136 -43.90 -23.28 -1.71
CA VAL A 136 -42.83 -22.92 -2.66
C VAL A 136 -41.56 -22.62 -1.87
N GLN A 137 -40.58 -23.52 -1.96
CA GLN A 137 -39.25 -23.35 -1.38
C GLN A 137 -38.19 -23.41 -2.49
N PRO A 138 -37.02 -22.77 -2.30
CA PRO A 138 -35.88 -22.99 -3.17
C PRO A 138 -35.56 -24.48 -3.34
N LEU A 139 -35.07 -24.87 -4.52
CA LEU A 139 -34.93 -26.27 -4.88
C LEU A 139 -33.95 -27.02 -3.97
N ASP A 140 -32.92 -26.34 -3.47
CA ASP A 140 -31.96 -26.89 -2.51
C ASP A 140 -32.63 -27.32 -1.19
N VAL A 141 -33.64 -26.59 -0.73
CA VAL A 141 -34.40 -26.95 0.48
C VAL A 141 -35.20 -28.23 0.24
N ILE A 142 -35.82 -28.38 -0.93
CA ILE A 142 -36.61 -29.57 -1.29
C ILE A 142 -35.72 -30.80 -1.40
N LEU A 143 -34.58 -30.68 -2.09
CA LEU A 143 -33.60 -31.76 -2.21
C LEU A 143 -33.02 -32.15 -0.84
N SER A 144 -32.85 -31.20 0.07
CA SER A 144 -32.30 -31.48 1.41
C SER A 144 -33.21 -32.33 2.30
N GLN A 145 -34.50 -32.46 1.98
CA GLN A 145 -35.46 -33.27 2.73
C GLN A 145 -35.10 -34.77 2.65
N GLU A 146 -34.59 -35.22 1.50
CA GLU A 146 -34.17 -36.60 1.27
C GLU A 146 -32.69 -36.67 0.91
N HIS A 147 -31.86 -37.13 1.85
CA HIS A 147 -30.39 -37.13 1.71
C HIS A 147 -29.91 -37.90 0.47
N ASN A 148 -30.62 -38.97 0.09
CA ASN A 148 -30.31 -39.79 -1.07
C ASN A 148 -30.50 -39.05 -2.40
N GLN A 149 -31.38 -38.04 -2.45
CA GLN A 149 -31.57 -37.22 -3.64
C GLN A 149 -30.31 -36.41 -3.94
N VAL A 150 -29.78 -35.74 -2.93
CA VAL A 150 -28.53 -34.98 -3.04
C VAL A 150 -27.38 -35.90 -3.44
N VAL A 151 -27.21 -37.04 -2.77
CA VAL A 151 -26.13 -37.98 -3.08
C VAL A 151 -26.24 -38.49 -4.53
N GLY A 152 -27.42 -38.94 -4.95
CA GLY A 152 -27.62 -39.49 -6.30
C GLY A 152 -27.28 -38.50 -7.42
N LEU A 153 -27.58 -37.20 -7.22
CA LEU A 153 -27.19 -36.15 -8.16
C LEU A 153 -25.66 -35.96 -8.23
N LEU A 154 -24.99 -36.02 -7.09
CA LEU A 154 -23.54 -35.80 -6.99
C LEU A 154 -22.72 -37.00 -7.48
N GLU A 155 -23.23 -38.22 -7.34
CA GLU A 155 -22.54 -39.43 -7.81
C GLU A 155 -22.37 -39.48 -9.33
N TYR A 156 -23.17 -38.72 -10.10
CA TYR A 156 -23.03 -38.64 -11.55
C TYR A 156 -21.67 -38.11 -12.03
N VAL A 157 -20.84 -37.53 -11.14
CA VAL A 157 -19.46 -37.17 -11.46
C VAL A 157 -18.61 -38.37 -11.89
N ARG A 158 -18.94 -39.59 -11.45
CA ARG A 158 -18.22 -40.82 -11.84
C ARG A 158 -18.56 -41.32 -13.26
N TYR A 159 -19.50 -40.67 -13.94
CA TYR A 159 -19.97 -41.10 -15.26
C TYR A 159 -19.05 -40.60 -16.39
N ASP A 160 -18.10 -41.41 -16.82
CA ASP A 160 -17.03 -41.06 -17.77
C ASP A 160 -17.43 -41.09 -19.27
N PHE A 161 -18.51 -41.78 -19.64
CA PHE A 161 -18.91 -41.94 -21.04
C PHE A 161 -19.40 -40.67 -21.74
N LEU A 162 -19.91 -39.69 -20.99
CA LEU A 162 -20.42 -38.42 -21.50
C LEU A 162 -20.03 -37.29 -20.54
N PRO A 163 -18.97 -36.49 -20.85
CA PRO A 163 -18.46 -35.46 -19.95
C PRO A 163 -19.51 -34.45 -19.48
N GLN A 164 -20.52 -34.16 -20.30
CA GLN A 164 -21.59 -33.22 -19.97
C GLN A 164 -22.40 -33.66 -18.74
N ILE A 165 -22.56 -34.97 -18.51
CA ILE A 165 -23.21 -35.48 -17.29
C ILE A 165 -22.35 -35.18 -16.06
N GLN A 166 -21.03 -35.35 -16.15
CA GLN A 166 -20.10 -34.99 -15.06
C GLN A 166 -20.14 -33.49 -14.79
N GLN A 167 -20.09 -32.68 -15.85
CA GLN A 167 -20.17 -31.21 -15.76
C GLN A 167 -21.45 -30.78 -15.06
N CYS A 168 -22.59 -31.39 -15.40
CA CYS A 168 -23.85 -31.09 -14.74
C CYS A 168 -23.81 -31.43 -13.25
N SER A 169 -23.28 -32.60 -12.89
CA SER A 169 -23.11 -33.00 -11.48
C SER A 169 -22.22 -32.01 -10.70
N ILE A 170 -21.10 -31.58 -11.28
CA ILE A 170 -20.18 -30.62 -10.66
C ILE A 170 -20.85 -29.24 -10.49
N LYS A 171 -21.61 -28.78 -11.50
CA LYS A 171 -22.39 -27.52 -11.43
C LYS A 171 -23.47 -27.59 -10.33
N ILE A 172 -24.13 -28.73 -10.18
CA ILE A 172 -25.07 -28.98 -9.08
C ILE A 172 -24.34 -28.95 -7.73
N MET A 173 -23.17 -29.58 -7.59
CA MET A 173 -22.35 -29.51 -6.37
C MET A 173 -21.96 -28.08 -6.02
N SER A 174 -21.53 -27.28 -7.00
CA SER A 174 -21.19 -25.88 -6.80
C SER A 174 -22.39 -25.08 -6.29
N THR A 175 -23.54 -25.27 -6.93
CA THR A 175 -24.79 -24.61 -6.52
C THR A 175 -25.22 -25.02 -5.12
N LEU A 176 -25.27 -26.33 -4.82
CA LEU A 176 -25.67 -26.83 -3.51
C LEU A 176 -24.70 -26.39 -2.42
N SER A 177 -23.38 -26.41 -2.68
CA SER A 177 -22.38 -25.95 -1.71
C SER A 177 -22.54 -24.46 -1.38
N SER A 178 -23.10 -23.65 -2.30
CA SER A 178 -23.31 -22.21 -2.09
C SER A 178 -24.56 -21.89 -1.28
N ARG A 179 -25.54 -22.79 -1.30
CA ARG A 179 -26.85 -22.61 -0.67
C ARG A 179 -26.99 -23.39 0.63
N MET A 180 -26.30 -24.52 0.76
CA MET A 180 -26.43 -25.45 1.87
C MET A 180 -25.20 -25.44 2.79
N VAL A 181 -25.28 -24.70 3.90
CA VAL A 181 -24.20 -24.64 4.91
C VAL A 181 -23.88 -26.03 5.52
N GLY A 182 -24.89 -26.90 5.66
CA GLY A 182 -24.76 -28.23 6.26
C GLY A 182 -24.46 -29.38 5.28
N LEU A 183 -24.01 -29.08 4.06
CA LEU A 183 -23.87 -30.09 2.99
C LEU A 183 -22.86 -31.19 3.36
N VAL A 184 -21.71 -30.84 3.95
CA VAL A 184 -20.71 -31.85 4.34
C VAL A 184 -21.27 -32.80 5.38
N GLN A 185 -21.97 -32.29 6.39
CA GLN A 185 -22.59 -33.13 7.43
C GLN A 185 -23.67 -34.04 6.85
N LEU A 186 -24.43 -33.56 5.85
CA LEU A 186 -25.38 -34.37 5.10
C LEU A 186 -24.68 -35.55 4.40
N LEU A 187 -23.56 -35.28 3.70
CA LEU A 187 -22.78 -36.30 2.98
C LEU A 187 -22.07 -37.31 3.90
N LEU A 188 -21.68 -36.88 5.10
CA LEU A 188 -21.12 -37.77 6.12
C LEU A 188 -22.20 -38.71 6.68
N LYS A 189 -23.40 -38.18 6.98
CA LYS A 189 -24.55 -38.98 7.46
C LYS A 189 -25.01 -40.02 6.44
N SER A 190 -24.94 -39.70 5.16
CA SER A 190 -25.31 -40.63 4.08
C SER A 190 -24.20 -41.61 3.70
N SER A 191 -23.04 -41.59 4.37
CA SER A 191 -21.87 -42.42 4.07
C SER A 191 -21.30 -42.29 2.65
N ALA A 192 -21.70 -41.26 1.89
CA ALA A 192 -21.27 -41.02 0.52
C ALA A 192 -19.94 -40.27 0.42
N ALA A 193 -19.52 -39.60 1.49
CA ALA A 193 -18.34 -38.74 1.54
C ALA A 193 -17.05 -39.40 1.00
N LYS A 194 -16.78 -40.67 1.34
CA LYS A 194 -15.56 -41.35 0.87
C LYS A 194 -15.59 -41.57 -0.65
N CYS A 195 -16.70 -42.10 -1.18
CA CYS A 195 -16.85 -42.36 -2.60
C CYS A 195 -16.77 -41.08 -3.42
N LEU A 196 -17.46 -40.02 -2.99
CA LEU A 196 -17.43 -38.73 -3.69
C LEU A 196 -16.01 -38.13 -3.75
N VAL A 197 -15.21 -38.25 -2.69
CA VAL A 197 -13.81 -37.77 -2.75
C VAL A 197 -13.00 -38.53 -3.81
N GLU A 198 -13.19 -39.84 -3.90
CA GLU A 198 -12.51 -40.69 -4.89
C GLU A 198 -13.04 -40.41 -6.31
N ASP A 199 -14.36 -40.24 -6.49
CA ASP A 199 -14.98 -39.98 -7.78
C ASP A 199 -14.56 -38.63 -8.37
N TYR A 200 -14.53 -37.56 -7.56
CA TYR A 200 -14.07 -36.24 -8.00
C TYR A 200 -12.56 -36.24 -8.31
N ALA A 201 -11.76 -36.99 -7.55
CA ALA A 201 -10.34 -37.16 -7.83
C ALA A 201 -10.11 -37.90 -9.15
N ALA A 202 -10.86 -38.97 -9.42
CA ALA A 202 -10.78 -39.74 -10.65
C ALA A 202 -11.25 -38.92 -11.87
N CYS A 203 -12.31 -38.12 -11.73
CA CYS A 203 -12.77 -37.20 -12.77
C CYS A 203 -11.67 -36.18 -13.13
N LEU A 204 -11.01 -35.61 -12.10
CA LEU A 204 -9.91 -34.66 -12.30
C LEU A 204 -8.67 -35.32 -12.92
N GLU A 205 -8.29 -36.51 -12.47
CA GLU A 205 -7.16 -37.28 -13.01
C GLU A 205 -7.38 -37.63 -14.49
N SER A 206 -8.56 -38.15 -14.83
CA SER A 206 -8.94 -38.43 -16.22
C SER A 206 -8.83 -37.18 -17.10
N ARG A 207 -9.24 -36.02 -16.60
CA ARG A 207 -9.15 -34.76 -17.35
C ARG A 207 -7.69 -34.33 -17.56
N PHE A 208 -6.80 -34.49 -16.58
CA PHE A 208 -5.37 -34.19 -16.77
C PHE A 208 -4.71 -35.08 -17.84
N ASP A 209 -5.19 -36.32 -17.99
CA ASP A 209 -4.68 -37.28 -18.97
C ASP A 209 -5.19 -37.05 -20.40
N GLU A 210 -6.20 -36.20 -20.60
CA GLU A 210 -6.71 -35.85 -21.94
C GLU A 210 -5.64 -35.18 -22.83
N CYS A 211 -5.88 -35.19 -24.15
CA CYS A 211 -4.96 -34.66 -25.17
C CYS A 211 -5.55 -33.49 -25.96
N GLN A 212 -6.82 -33.14 -25.75
CA GLN A 212 -7.51 -32.11 -26.53
C GLN A 212 -7.64 -30.83 -25.70
N VAL A 213 -7.44 -29.69 -26.37
CA VAL A 213 -7.69 -28.37 -25.77
C VAL A 213 -9.20 -28.14 -25.78
N VAL A 214 -9.79 -27.89 -24.62
CA VAL A 214 -11.20 -27.49 -24.51
C VAL A 214 -11.32 -26.01 -24.91
N GLU A 215 -12.11 -25.72 -25.94
CA GLU A 215 -12.24 -24.35 -26.48
C GLU A 215 -12.96 -23.39 -25.52
N ASN A 216 -13.92 -23.91 -24.75
CA ASN A 216 -14.68 -23.16 -23.74
C ASN A 216 -14.39 -23.72 -22.35
N SER A 217 -13.69 -22.95 -21.52
CA SER A 217 -13.33 -23.31 -20.14
C SER A 217 -14.54 -23.59 -19.24
N LYS A 218 -15.74 -23.06 -19.57
CA LYS A 218 -16.99 -23.35 -18.84
C LYS A 218 -17.50 -24.79 -19.02
N ASP A 219 -17.00 -25.47 -20.04
CA ASP A 219 -17.33 -26.86 -20.37
C ASP A 219 -16.17 -27.81 -20.02
N ASP A 220 -15.19 -27.35 -19.24
CA ASP A 220 -14.07 -28.17 -18.80
C ASP A 220 -14.32 -28.70 -17.37
N SER A 221 -14.51 -30.02 -17.23
CA SER A 221 -14.77 -30.66 -15.94
C SER A 221 -13.67 -30.39 -14.90
N GLY A 222 -12.40 -30.32 -15.33
CA GLY A 222 -11.28 -30.03 -14.45
C GLY A 222 -11.30 -28.58 -13.95
N VAL A 223 -11.64 -27.63 -14.83
CA VAL A 223 -11.80 -26.21 -14.45
C VAL A 223 -12.98 -26.05 -13.48
N LEU A 224 -14.10 -26.72 -13.74
CA LEU A 224 -15.27 -26.69 -12.85
C LEU A 224 -14.94 -27.26 -11.46
N ILE A 225 -14.15 -28.34 -11.37
CA ILE A 225 -13.69 -28.90 -10.08
C ILE A 225 -12.75 -27.91 -9.38
N MET A 226 -11.79 -27.30 -10.09
CA MET A 226 -10.88 -26.31 -9.50
C MET A 226 -11.62 -25.08 -8.98
N GLN A 227 -12.60 -24.57 -9.74
CA GLN A 227 -13.46 -23.46 -9.32
C GLN A 227 -14.32 -23.84 -8.11
N LEU A 228 -14.92 -25.03 -8.11
CA LEU A 228 -15.65 -25.56 -6.95
C LEU A 228 -14.79 -25.53 -5.68
N LEU A 229 -13.51 -25.93 -5.78
CA LEU A 229 -12.58 -25.91 -4.65
C LEU A 229 -12.25 -24.48 -4.21
N LEU A 230 -11.97 -23.57 -5.15
CA LEU A 230 -11.65 -22.17 -4.85
C LEU A 230 -12.84 -21.43 -4.19
N ASP A 231 -14.04 -21.55 -4.76
CA ASP A 231 -15.24 -20.85 -4.31
C ASP A 231 -15.71 -21.28 -2.91
N ASN A 232 -15.25 -22.44 -2.43
CA ASN A 232 -15.64 -23.01 -1.15
C ASN A 232 -14.65 -22.75 -0.01
N ILE A 233 -13.41 -22.28 -0.26
CA ILE A 233 -12.40 -22.07 0.80
C ILE A 233 -12.92 -21.15 1.90
N THR A 234 -13.45 -19.99 1.50
CA THR A 234 -13.91 -18.94 2.42
C THR A 234 -15.29 -19.23 3.05
N ARG A 235 -15.91 -20.36 2.71
CA ARG A 235 -17.23 -20.74 3.22
C ARG A 235 -17.13 -21.41 4.59
N PRO A 236 -18.20 -21.37 5.41
CA PRO A 236 -18.19 -21.93 6.75
C PRO A 236 -17.67 -23.38 6.80
N ALA A 237 -16.72 -23.65 7.70
CA ALA A 237 -16.12 -24.95 7.86
C ALA A 237 -17.01 -25.93 8.67
N PRO A 238 -16.98 -27.24 8.38
CA PRO A 238 -16.32 -27.88 7.25
C PRO A 238 -17.11 -27.68 5.93
N ASN A 239 -16.40 -27.33 4.86
CA ASN A 239 -16.97 -27.08 3.53
C ASN A 239 -16.52 -28.16 2.51
N ILE A 240 -17.02 -28.09 1.27
CA ILE A 240 -16.71 -29.07 0.22
C ILE A 240 -15.22 -29.15 -0.10
N THR A 241 -14.49 -28.03 -0.03
CA THR A 241 -13.04 -28.02 -0.25
C THR A 241 -12.30 -28.82 0.81
N HIS A 242 -12.67 -28.65 2.08
CA HIS A 242 -12.12 -29.47 3.17
C HIS A 242 -12.37 -30.97 2.93
N LEU A 243 -13.58 -31.33 2.50
CA LEU A 243 -13.93 -32.72 2.21
C LEU A 243 -13.12 -33.31 1.03
N LEU A 244 -13.13 -32.65 -0.13
CA LEU A 244 -12.52 -33.14 -1.37
C LEU A 244 -10.99 -33.16 -1.35
N LEU A 245 -10.38 -32.27 -0.57
CA LEU A 245 -8.92 -32.24 -0.34
C LEU A 245 -8.46 -33.12 0.82
N LYS A 246 -9.39 -33.85 1.48
CA LYS A 246 -9.11 -34.72 2.63
C LYS A 246 -8.54 -34.00 3.86
N PHE A 247 -9.03 -32.78 4.13
CA PHE A 247 -8.94 -32.23 5.48
C PHE A 247 -9.77 -33.05 6.46
N ASP A 248 -9.43 -32.95 7.74
CA ASP A 248 -10.26 -33.55 8.78
C ASP A 248 -11.57 -32.74 8.89
N VAL A 249 -12.69 -33.41 8.62
CA VAL A 249 -14.04 -32.83 8.70
C VAL A 249 -14.79 -33.28 9.95
N ASP A 250 -14.23 -34.23 10.70
CA ASP A 250 -14.75 -34.71 11.99
C ASP A 250 -14.08 -33.96 13.16
N ALA A 251 -12.86 -33.48 12.97
CA ALA A 251 -12.10 -32.64 13.90
C ALA A 251 -11.93 -31.19 13.36
N PRO A 252 -11.37 -30.26 14.17
CA PRO A 252 -11.03 -28.93 13.70
C PRO A 252 -10.05 -28.96 12.51
N VAL A 253 -10.41 -28.24 11.44
CA VAL A 253 -9.69 -28.25 10.15
C VAL A 253 -8.23 -27.80 10.30
N ASP A 254 -7.98 -26.83 11.18
CA ASP A 254 -6.67 -26.25 11.49
C ASP A 254 -5.67 -27.26 12.08
N ARG A 255 -6.16 -28.39 12.60
CA ARG A 255 -5.32 -29.47 13.17
C ARG A 255 -5.13 -30.66 12.23
N THR A 256 -5.54 -30.52 10.98
CA THR A 256 -5.41 -31.57 9.98
C THR A 256 -3.93 -31.88 9.70
N VAL A 257 -3.58 -33.16 9.61
CA VAL A 257 -2.29 -33.59 9.05
C VAL A 257 -2.52 -34.14 7.65
N LEU A 258 -2.14 -33.38 6.62
CA LEU A 258 -2.36 -33.75 5.22
C LEU A 258 -1.38 -34.86 4.78
N GLN A 259 -1.92 -35.92 4.17
CA GLN A 259 -1.17 -37.09 3.73
C GLN A 259 -1.52 -37.53 2.28
N PRO A 260 -1.32 -36.67 1.26
CA PRO A 260 -1.75 -36.97 -0.11
C PRO A 260 -1.00 -38.14 -0.76
N LYS A 261 0.16 -38.56 -0.24
CA LYS A 261 0.84 -39.78 -0.71
C LYS A 261 0.04 -41.06 -0.46
N TYR A 262 -0.71 -41.10 0.64
CA TYR A 262 -1.43 -42.30 1.08
C TYR A 262 -2.94 -42.21 0.86
N ARG A 263 -3.48 -41.00 0.67
CA ARG A 263 -4.92 -40.76 0.51
C ARG A 263 -5.22 -40.26 -0.90
N TYR A 264 -5.93 -41.08 -1.67
CA TYR A 264 -6.46 -40.66 -2.97
C TYR A 264 -7.51 -39.56 -2.78
N SER A 265 -7.29 -38.43 -3.44
CA SER A 265 -8.05 -37.18 -3.26
C SER A 265 -7.69 -36.18 -4.36
N CYS A 266 -8.49 -35.12 -4.54
CA CYS A 266 -8.16 -34.06 -5.49
C CYS A 266 -6.79 -33.42 -5.17
N LEU A 267 -6.43 -33.27 -3.89
CA LEU A 267 -5.14 -32.72 -3.47
C LEU A 267 -3.96 -33.56 -3.99
N LYS A 268 -4.07 -34.89 -3.92
CA LYS A 268 -3.05 -35.81 -4.46
C LYS A 268 -2.85 -35.58 -5.95
N ILE A 269 -3.95 -35.60 -6.72
CA ILE A 269 -3.92 -35.43 -8.17
C ILE A 269 -3.31 -34.09 -8.57
N ILE A 270 -3.69 -33.01 -7.87
CA ILE A 270 -3.17 -31.67 -8.11
C ILE A 270 -1.66 -31.61 -7.86
N LEU A 271 -1.19 -32.11 -6.72
CA LEU A 271 0.25 -32.10 -6.39
C LEU A 271 1.09 -32.94 -7.36
N GLU A 272 0.62 -34.13 -7.75
CA GLU A 272 1.34 -35.00 -8.70
C GLU A 272 1.41 -34.40 -10.11
N ASN A 273 0.36 -33.70 -10.54
CA ASN A 273 0.32 -33.03 -11.85
C ASN A 273 1.13 -31.73 -11.85
N LEU A 274 1.11 -30.94 -10.77
CA LEU A 274 1.98 -29.77 -10.61
C LEU A 274 3.47 -30.16 -10.52
N GLU A 275 3.79 -31.35 -10.01
CA GLU A 275 5.16 -31.86 -9.98
C GLU A 275 5.69 -32.22 -11.38
N LYS A 276 4.84 -32.77 -12.26
CA LYS A 276 5.22 -33.26 -13.60
C LYS A 276 5.08 -32.21 -14.71
N LEU A 277 4.05 -31.36 -14.64
CA LEU A 277 3.71 -30.33 -15.63
C LEU A 277 3.64 -30.85 -17.08
N SER A 278 3.14 -32.06 -17.27
CA SER A 278 3.02 -32.68 -18.60
C SER A 278 2.01 -31.98 -19.50
N LYS A 279 2.23 -31.95 -20.82
CA LYS A 279 1.28 -31.34 -21.80
C LYS A 279 0.85 -29.90 -21.43
N PRO A 280 1.79 -28.95 -21.26
CA PRO A 280 1.47 -27.60 -20.82
C PRO A 280 0.49 -26.88 -21.75
N ASP A 281 0.51 -27.12 -23.07
CA ASP A 281 -0.42 -26.51 -24.02
C ASP A 281 -1.90 -26.87 -23.76
N VAL A 282 -2.17 -28.04 -23.17
CA VAL A 282 -3.53 -28.53 -22.89
C VAL A 282 -3.97 -28.18 -21.48
N ASN A 283 -3.07 -28.34 -20.50
CA ASN A 283 -3.38 -28.24 -19.07
C ASN A 283 -2.98 -26.89 -18.45
N ALA A 284 -2.64 -25.89 -19.27
CA ALA A 284 -2.14 -24.60 -18.82
C ALA A 284 -3.00 -23.95 -17.73
N LEU A 285 -4.32 -23.92 -17.95
CA LEU A 285 -5.29 -23.31 -17.04
C LEU A 285 -5.48 -24.15 -15.77
N LEU A 286 -5.41 -25.48 -15.86
CA LEU A 286 -5.47 -26.35 -14.68
C LEU A 286 -4.24 -26.19 -13.78
N TYR A 287 -3.06 -26.02 -14.36
CA TYR A 287 -1.86 -25.71 -13.58
C TYR A 287 -1.93 -24.34 -12.93
N GLU A 288 -2.46 -23.35 -13.65
CA GLU A 288 -2.74 -22.01 -13.10
C GLU A 288 -3.65 -22.10 -11.86
N PHE A 289 -4.80 -22.76 -11.97
CA PHE A 289 -5.70 -22.95 -10.84
C PHE A 289 -5.12 -23.83 -9.72
N GLY A 290 -4.27 -24.80 -10.05
CA GLY A 290 -3.57 -25.61 -9.05
C GLY A 290 -2.67 -24.75 -8.16
N PHE A 291 -1.86 -23.87 -8.76
CA PHE A 291 -1.04 -22.92 -7.97
C PHE A 291 -1.89 -21.89 -7.23
N GLN A 292 -2.98 -21.40 -7.84
CA GLN A 292 -3.91 -20.49 -7.17
C GLN A 292 -4.55 -21.15 -5.94
N LEU A 293 -5.05 -22.37 -6.06
CA LEU A 293 -5.68 -23.11 -4.97
C LEU A 293 -4.72 -23.32 -3.81
N LEU A 294 -3.47 -23.73 -4.08
CA LEU A 294 -2.46 -23.84 -3.04
C LEU A 294 -2.18 -22.50 -2.35
N TYR A 295 -2.13 -21.40 -3.10
CA TYR A 295 -1.97 -20.06 -2.52
C TYR A 295 -3.15 -19.68 -1.60
N GLU A 296 -4.38 -19.84 -2.08
CA GLU A 296 -5.58 -19.48 -1.30
C GLU A 296 -5.73 -20.36 -0.05
N LEU A 297 -5.37 -21.65 -0.12
CA LEU A 297 -5.32 -22.54 1.05
C LEU A 297 -4.28 -22.08 2.08
N CYS A 298 -3.14 -21.57 1.63
CA CYS A 298 -2.12 -21.01 2.52
C CYS A 298 -2.51 -19.64 3.10
N LEU A 299 -3.43 -18.92 2.46
CA LEU A 299 -3.91 -17.61 2.90
C LEU A 299 -5.07 -17.74 3.92
N ASP A 300 -5.90 -18.78 3.79
CA ASP A 300 -7.03 -19.00 4.69
C ASP A 300 -6.60 -19.45 6.10
N PRO A 301 -7.09 -18.81 7.19
CA PRO A 301 -6.66 -19.11 8.55
C PRO A 301 -6.86 -20.56 9.02
N LEU A 302 -7.83 -21.30 8.47
CA LEU A 302 -8.13 -22.67 8.89
C LEU A 302 -7.28 -23.68 8.12
N THR A 303 -6.96 -23.42 6.85
CA THR A 303 -6.18 -24.36 6.03
C THR A 303 -4.69 -24.02 5.96
N ALA A 304 -4.28 -22.82 6.37
CA ALA A 304 -2.90 -22.33 6.22
C ALA A 304 -1.85 -23.23 6.86
N GLY A 305 -1.99 -23.54 8.16
CA GLY A 305 -1.04 -24.37 8.90
C GLY A 305 -0.82 -25.73 8.25
N PRO A 306 -1.87 -26.58 8.13
CA PRO A 306 -1.77 -27.90 7.48
C PRO A 306 -1.17 -27.87 6.07
N THR A 307 -1.47 -26.82 5.29
CA THR A 307 -1.02 -26.69 3.91
C THR A 307 0.44 -26.25 3.83
N LEU A 308 0.86 -25.25 4.60
CA LEU A 308 2.25 -24.79 4.66
C LEU A 308 3.15 -25.90 5.21
N ASP A 309 2.74 -26.60 6.27
CA ASP A 309 3.46 -27.75 6.82
C ASP A 309 3.71 -28.80 5.72
N LEU A 310 2.67 -29.13 4.94
CA LEU A 310 2.76 -30.09 3.84
C LEU A 310 3.78 -29.66 2.78
N LEU A 311 3.72 -28.39 2.34
CA LEU A 311 4.58 -27.86 1.27
C LEU A 311 6.04 -27.69 1.72
N SER A 312 6.28 -27.40 3.00
CA SER A 312 7.60 -27.25 3.62
C SER A 312 8.34 -28.58 3.86
N LEU A 313 7.65 -29.73 3.76
CA LEU A 313 8.30 -31.02 3.95
C LEU A 313 9.37 -31.26 2.85
N LYS A 314 10.58 -31.65 3.29
CA LYS A 314 11.72 -32.00 2.41
C LYS A 314 11.40 -33.01 1.32
N LYS A 315 10.38 -33.85 1.49
CA LYS A 315 9.96 -34.83 0.48
C LYS A 315 9.29 -34.21 -0.75
N TYR A 316 8.75 -32.99 -0.63
CA TYR A 316 8.09 -32.29 -1.74
C TYR A 316 8.98 -31.18 -2.31
N GLN A 317 9.77 -30.49 -1.46
CA GLN A 317 10.59 -29.34 -1.85
C GLN A 317 9.82 -28.35 -2.75
N PHE A 318 8.52 -28.16 -2.46
CA PHE A 318 7.60 -27.57 -3.41
C PHE A 318 8.00 -26.12 -3.76
N PHE A 319 8.42 -25.36 -2.75
CA PHE A 319 8.79 -23.96 -2.88
C PHE A 319 10.03 -23.75 -3.77
N SER A 320 11.08 -24.56 -3.63
CA SER A 320 12.33 -24.37 -4.37
C SER A 320 12.28 -24.96 -5.78
N LYS A 321 11.65 -26.13 -5.96
CA LYS A 321 11.69 -26.91 -7.21
C LYS A 321 11.09 -26.16 -8.40
N HIS A 322 9.97 -25.45 -8.20
CA HIS A 322 9.24 -24.82 -9.30
C HIS A 322 9.83 -23.47 -9.75
N VAL A 323 10.70 -22.86 -8.95
CA VAL A 323 11.39 -21.60 -9.33
C VAL A 323 12.32 -21.84 -10.51
N GLU A 324 13.00 -22.98 -10.54
CA GLU A 324 13.91 -23.38 -11.61
C GLU A 324 13.18 -23.79 -12.89
N THR A 325 12.08 -24.53 -12.77
CA THR A 325 11.37 -25.10 -13.92
C THR A 325 10.39 -24.12 -14.55
N ILE A 326 9.55 -23.47 -13.75
CA ILE A 326 8.51 -22.55 -14.23
C ILE A 326 8.96 -21.10 -14.14
N GLY A 327 9.59 -20.71 -13.03
CA GLY A 327 9.90 -19.30 -12.72
C GLY A 327 10.71 -18.62 -13.83
N ILE A 328 11.89 -19.17 -14.15
CA ILE A 328 12.86 -18.56 -15.07
C ILE A 328 12.76 -19.07 -16.53
N SER A 329 11.84 -19.99 -16.83
CA SER A 329 11.70 -20.49 -18.21
C SER A 329 11.30 -19.37 -19.19
N PRO A 330 11.70 -19.40 -20.47
CA PRO A 330 11.30 -18.38 -21.42
C PRO A 330 9.79 -18.43 -21.67
N LEU A 331 9.15 -17.26 -21.85
CA LEU A 331 7.72 -17.21 -22.10
C LEU A 331 7.35 -17.82 -23.48
N PRO A 332 6.20 -18.52 -23.57
CA PRO A 332 5.68 -19.03 -24.84
C PRO A 332 5.51 -17.93 -25.91
N LYS A 333 5.67 -18.31 -27.19
CA LYS A 333 5.53 -17.39 -28.33
C LYS A 333 4.07 -17.00 -28.56
N ARG A 334 3.80 -15.71 -28.72
CA ARG A 334 2.45 -15.13 -28.95
C ARG A 334 1.70 -15.73 -30.13
N THR A 335 2.40 -16.00 -31.24
CA THR A 335 1.78 -16.44 -32.50
C THR A 335 1.26 -17.87 -32.48
N LYS A 336 1.75 -18.70 -31.54
CA LYS A 336 1.41 -20.14 -31.50
C LYS A 336 0.54 -20.51 -30.30
N SER A 337 0.73 -19.87 -29.14
CA SER A 337 0.05 -20.30 -27.90
C SER A 337 -0.13 -19.12 -26.92
N GLN A 338 -1.01 -18.17 -27.27
CA GLN A 338 -1.27 -17.00 -26.42
C GLN A 338 -1.95 -17.38 -25.10
N ALA A 339 -2.88 -18.34 -25.10
CA ALA A 339 -3.54 -18.83 -23.88
C ALA A 339 -2.53 -19.46 -22.89
N LEU A 340 -1.58 -20.27 -23.39
CA LEU A 340 -0.49 -20.81 -22.58
C LEU A 340 0.41 -19.69 -22.05
N ARG A 341 0.71 -18.68 -22.87
CA ARG A 341 1.53 -17.53 -22.44
C ARG A 341 0.89 -16.80 -21.26
N ILE A 342 -0.40 -16.50 -21.34
CA ILE A 342 -1.17 -15.84 -20.27
C ILE A 342 -1.18 -16.72 -19.02
N SER A 343 -1.51 -18.00 -19.16
CA SER A 343 -1.58 -18.93 -18.02
C SER A 343 -0.20 -19.13 -17.37
N SER A 344 0.88 -19.19 -18.16
CA SER A 344 2.25 -19.29 -17.65
C SER A 344 2.66 -18.09 -16.81
N LEU A 345 2.23 -16.87 -17.17
CA LEU A 345 2.45 -15.68 -16.35
C LEU A 345 1.71 -15.79 -15.01
N HIS A 346 0.46 -16.25 -15.02
CA HIS A 346 -0.31 -16.46 -13.80
C HIS A 346 0.24 -17.57 -12.91
N GLN A 347 0.65 -18.72 -13.47
CA GLN A 347 1.31 -19.80 -12.74
C GLN A 347 2.53 -19.28 -11.97
N ARG A 348 3.39 -18.51 -12.64
CA ARG A 348 4.55 -17.90 -11.99
C ARG A 348 4.15 -16.88 -10.93
N SER A 349 3.09 -16.12 -11.17
CA SER A 349 2.56 -15.14 -10.21
C SER A 349 2.14 -15.83 -8.91
N TRP A 350 1.33 -16.90 -9.02
CA TRP A 350 0.88 -17.67 -7.87
C TRP A 350 2.03 -18.39 -7.16
N LEU A 351 3.00 -18.92 -7.90
CA LEU A 351 4.22 -19.48 -7.32
C LEU A 351 4.97 -18.42 -6.51
N LEU A 352 5.27 -17.25 -7.08
CA LEU A 352 6.00 -16.19 -6.37
C LEU A 352 5.25 -15.69 -5.13
N LYS A 353 3.92 -15.61 -5.20
CA LYS A 353 3.07 -15.29 -4.05
C LYS A 353 3.14 -16.35 -2.95
N LEU A 354 3.13 -17.64 -3.30
CA LEU A 354 3.33 -18.74 -2.35
C LEU A 354 4.69 -18.63 -1.63
N LEU A 355 5.75 -18.34 -2.37
CA LEU A 355 7.10 -18.15 -1.80
C LEU A 355 7.13 -16.94 -0.86
N ALA A 356 6.53 -15.81 -1.27
CA ALA A 356 6.46 -14.61 -0.46
C ALA A 356 5.66 -14.85 0.83
N LEU A 357 4.59 -15.65 0.75
CA LEU A 357 3.75 -16.00 1.90
C LEU A 357 4.50 -16.85 2.92
N GLU A 358 5.23 -17.89 2.49
CA GLU A 358 6.09 -18.70 3.36
C GLU A 358 7.15 -17.82 4.04
N LEU A 359 7.87 -16.98 3.27
CA LEU A 359 8.84 -16.05 3.86
C LEU A 359 8.21 -15.07 4.85
N HIS A 360 6.94 -14.70 4.66
CA HIS A 360 6.24 -13.78 5.53
C HIS A 360 5.80 -14.44 6.84
N ILE A 361 5.15 -15.60 6.77
CA ILE A 361 4.44 -16.23 7.89
C ILE A 361 5.33 -17.18 8.69
N ALA A 362 6.31 -17.83 8.05
CA ALA A 362 7.14 -18.87 8.67
C ALA A 362 7.70 -18.49 10.04
N ASP A 363 7.50 -19.39 11.01
CA ASP A 363 8.19 -19.34 12.28
C ASP A 363 9.62 -19.88 12.10
N MET A 364 10.60 -19.02 12.32
CA MET A 364 12.02 -19.38 12.18
C MET A 364 12.49 -20.31 13.31
N ALA A 365 11.71 -20.49 14.38
CA ALA A 365 11.98 -21.49 15.42
C ALA A 365 11.77 -22.93 14.93
N GLU A 366 10.87 -23.13 13.96
CA GLU A 366 10.61 -24.45 13.40
C GLU A 366 11.61 -24.81 12.29
N SER A 367 12.23 -25.98 12.38
CA SER A 367 13.32 -26.36 11.47
C SER A 367 12.87 -26.50 10.01
N THR A 368 11.66 -27.01 9.78
CA THR A 368 11.07 -27.24 8.45
C THR A 368 10.87 -25.93 7.69
N HIS A 369 10.16 -24.98 8.31
CA HIS A 369 9.90 -23.66 7.75
C HIS A 369 11.17 -22.82 7.60
N ARG A 370 12.09 -22.90 8.58
CA ARG A 370 13.40 -22.24 8.47
C ARG A 370 14.19 -22.74 7.26
N GLU A 371 14.28 -24.05 7.05
CA GLU A 371 14.95 -24.64 5.89
C GLU A 371 14.26 -24.27 4.57
N ALA A 372 12.92 -24.28 4.53
CA ALA A 372 12.16 -23.85 3.37
C ALA A 372 12.45 -22.37 3.01
N CYS A 373 12.44 -21.48 4.00
CA CYS A 373 12.77 -20.07 3.82
C CYS A 373 14.19 -19.87 3.28
N LEU A 374 15.19 -20.54 3.86
CA LEU A 374 16.58 -20.45 3.40
C LEU A 374 16.72 -20.98 1.98
N ALA A 375 16.03 -22.07 1.63
CA ALA A 375 16.02 -22.60 0.26
C ALA A 375 15.39 -21.62 -0.73
N ILE A 376 14.29 -20.92 -0.36
CA ILE A 376 13.68 -19.88 -1.18
C ILE A 376 14.67 -18.72 -1.42
N LEU A 377 15.28 -18.20 -0.35
CA LEU A 377 16.22 -17.08 -0.44
C LEU A 377 17.44 -17.45 -1.30
N PHE A 378 17.99 -18.64 -1.11
CA PHE A 378 19.11 -19.14 -1.91
C PHE A 378 18.75 -19.23 -3.38
N GLN A 379 17.57 -19.79 -3.70
CA GLN A 379 17.11 -19.95 -5.07
C GLN A 379 16.83 -18.61 -5.76
N VAL A 380 16.24 -17.64 -5.05
CA VAL A 380 15.86 -16.35 -5.63
C VAL A 380 17.04 -15.38 -5.72
N PHE A 381 17.87 -15.29 -4.67
CA PHE A 381 18.93 -14.29 -4.54
C PHE A 381 20.35 -14.83 -4.80
N GLY A 382 20.60 -16.12 -4.56
CA GLY A 382 21.86 -16.82 -4.87
C GLY A 382 22.77 -17.08 -3.67
N SER A 383 22.99 -16.08 -2.80
CA SER A 383 23.92 -16.20 -1.65
C SER A 383 23.21 -15.93 -0.33
N VAL A 384 23.36 -16.84 0.63
CA VAL A 384 22.67 -16.85 1.94
C VAL A 384 23.67 -17.19 3.03
N THR A 385 23.63 -16.47 4.14
CA THR A 385 24.58 -16.64 5.25
C THR A 385 24.45 -18.04 5.86
N GLY A 386 25.58 -18.75 5.97
CA GLY A 386 25.63 -20.08 6.63
C GLY A 386 25.49 -21.28 5.69
N GLY A 387 26.05 -21.22 4.47
CA GLY A 387 26.08 -22.30 3.48
C GLY A 387 26.66 -23.66 3.94
N MET A 388 27.15 -23.79 5.18
CA MET A 388 27.60 -25.06 5.77
C MET A 388 26.47 -25.93 6.36
N TYR A 389 25.24 -25.43 6.49
CA TYR A 389 24.11 -26.22 7.03
C TYR A 389 23.20 -26.85 5.96
N MET A 390 23.45 -26.58 4.69
CA MET A 390 22.74 -27.24 3.58
C MET A 390 23.49 -28.53 3.24
N GLY A 391 22.94 -29.67 3.67
CA GLY A 391 23.52 -30.99 3.45
C GLY A 391 23.88 -31.27 1.98
N GLN A 392 24.94 -32.07 1.82
CA GLN A 392 25.62 -32.52 0.59
C GLN A 392 24.77 -33.17 -0.52
N ASN A 393 23.45 -32.95 -0.60
CA ASN A 393 22.55 -33.71 -1.48
C ASN A 393 21.85 -32.89 -2.58
N LEU A 394 22.23 -31.64 -2.82
CA LEU A 394 21.81 -30.88 -4.02
C LEU A 394 22.82 -30.98 -5.18
N SER A 395 23.89 -31.78 -5.05
CA SER A 395 24.92 -31.98 -6.08
C SER A 395 24.67 -33.18 -7.01
N VAL A 396 23.43 -33.67 -7.13
CA VAL A 396 23.11 -34.79 -8.05
C VAL A 396 22.39 -34.26 -9.29
N ALA A 397 23.07 -33.43 -10.08
CA ALA A 397 22.66 -33.11 -11.45
C ALA A 397 23.78 -32.56 -12.35
N GLU A 398 25.07 -32.84 -12.08
CA GLU A 398 26.16 -32.52 -13.02
C GLU A 398 27.22 -33.63 -13.05
N GLU A 399 26.88 -34.76 -13.68
CA GLU A 399 27.88 -35.60 -14.36
C GLU A 399 27.80 -35.29 -15.86
N ILE A 400 28.28 -34.11 -16.27
CA ILE A 400 28.67 -33.85 -17.67
C ILE A 400 30.02 -33.13 -17.68
N ASP A 401 31.05 -33.92 -17.98
CA ASP A 401 32.29 -33.58 -18.69
C ASP A 401 33.29 -32.58 -18.03
N VAL A 402 34.33 -33.14 -17.41
CA VAL A 402 35.43 -32.48 -16.66
C VAL A 402 36.46 -31.76 -17.57
N HIS A 403 36.05 -31.30 -18.75
CA HIS A 403 37.00 -30.70 -19.72
C HIS A 403 36.58 -29.35 -20.31
N HIS A 404 35.99 -28.44 -19.52
CA HIS A 404 35.94 -27.01 -19.90
C HIS A 404 36.15 -26.07 -18.69
N ALA A 405 37.32 -26.15 -18.06
CA ALA A 405 37.80 -25.13 -17.13
C ALA A 405 38.15 -23.85 -17.92
N GLY A 406 37.18 -22.95 -18.07
CA GLY A 406 37.41 -21.66 -18.73
C GLY A 406 36.14 -20.92 -19.12
N THR A 407 35.29 -20.56 -18.15
CA THR A 407 34.37 -19.39 -18.10
C THR A 407 33.29 -19.64 -17.04
N ALA A 408 33.62 -19.43 -15.76
CA ALA A 408 32.58 -19.26 -14.74
C ALA A 408 31.92 -17.90 -14.99
N THR A 409 30.90 -17.88 -15.85
CA THR A 409 30.01 -16.73 -15.99
C THR A 409 29.33 -16.51 -14.65
N VAL A 410 29.47 -15.31 -14.07
CA VAL A 410 28.78 -14.93 -12.83
C VAL A 410 27.29 -15.14 -13.07
N SER A 411 26.71 -16.18 -12.46
CA SER A 411 25.30 -16.50 -12.67
C SER A 411 24.45 -15.35 -12.13
N LYS A 412 23.80 -14.62 -13.04
CA LYS A 412 22.91 -13.51 -12.67
C LYS A 412 21.83 -14.02 -11.73
N SER A 413 21.67 -13.38 -10.57
CA SER A 413 20.66 -13.73 -9.58
C SER A 413 19.26 -13.84 -10.20
N LYS A 414 18.49 -14.87 -9.82
CA LYS A 414 17.22 -15.22 -10.48
C LYS A 414 16.17 -14.14 -10.31
N VAL A 415 16.22 -13.37 -9.21
CA VAL A 415 15.34 -12.21 -8.99
C VAL A 415 15.38 -11.19 -10.13
N PHE A 416 16.55 -10.97 -10.73
CA PHE A 416 16.70 -10.05 -11.87
C PHE A 416 16.21 -10.68 -13.18
N GLN A 417 16.43 -11.99 -13.37
CA GLN A 417 15.91 -12.71 -14.54
C GLN A 417 14.38 -12.70 -14.57
N LEU A 418 13.74 -12.90 -13.42
CA LEU A 418 12.28 -12.81 -13.28
C LEU A 418 11.74 -11.44 -13.69
N LEU A 419 12.42 -10.36 -13.30
CA LEU A 419 12.05 -9.00 -13.72
C LEU A 419 12.23 -8.80 -15.23
N GLU A 420 13.27 -9.35 -15.84
CA GLU A 420 13.45 -9.25 -17.29
C GLU A 420 12.35 -9.97 -18.08
N ILE A 421 11.88 -11.11 -17.57
CA ILE A 421 10.82 -11.89 -18.21
C ILE A 421 9.49 -11.12 -18.27
N VAL A 422 9.18 -10.30 -17.27
CA VAL A 422 7.91 -9.54 -17.23
C VAL A 422 7.99 -8.23 -18.02
N LEU A 423 9.18 -7.71 -18.30
CA LEU A 423 9.35 -6.43 -18.99
C LEU A 423 9.34 -6.61 -20.51
N PHE A 424 8.14 -6.70 -21.08
CA PHE A 424 7.92 -6.73 -22.52
C PHE A 424 6.77 -5.81 -22.92
N ARG A 425 6.84 -5.26 -24.12
CA ARG A 425 5.71 -4.55 -24.70
C ARG A 425 4.57 -5.50 -25.02
N CYS A 426 3.36 -5.20 -24.51
CA CYS A 426 2.14 -5.77 -25.07
C CYS A 426 1.87 -5.08 -26.42
N PRO A 427 1.69 -5.82 -27.53
CA PRO A 427 1.26 -5.21 -28.78
C PRO A 427 -0.08 -4.47 -28.57
N ASP A 428 -0.20 -3.29 -29.16
CA ASP A 428 -1.43 -2.47 -29.26
C ASP A 428 -1.87 -1.56 -28.08
N THR A 429 -0.96 -1.00 -27.29
CA THR A 429 -1.28 0.24 -26.52
C THR A 429 -1.56 1.46 -27.41
N ALA A 430 -1.35 1.35 -28.73
CA ALA A 430 -1.41 2.46 -29.68
C ALA A 430 -2.72 2.56 -30.49
N ILE A 431 -3.62 1.59 -30.45
CA ILE A 431 -4.93 1.77 -31.10
C ILE A 431 -5.87 2.35 -30.05
N LYS A 432 -5.77 3.66 -29.82
CA LYS A 432 -6.89 4.38 -29.23
C LYS A 432 -8.07 4.13 -30.15
N TYR A 433 -9.14 3.59 -29.57
CA TYR A 433 -10.40 3.29 -30.23
C TYR A 433 -10.90 4.45 -31.12
N SER A 434 -10.59 5.69 -30.74
CA SER A 434 -10.80 6.92 -31.51
C SER A 434 -10.20 6.90 -32.93
N ASP A 435 -9.00 6.33 -33.09
CA ASP A 435 -8.24 6.36 -34.36
C ASP A 435 -8.68 5.25 -35.33
N PHE A 436 -9.38 4.24 -34.80
CA PHE A 436 -10.02 3.19 -35.57
C PHE A 436 -11.41 3.62 -36.05
N ILE A 437 -12.21 4.26 -35.18
CA ILE A 437 -13.51 4.84 -35.55
C ILE A 437 -13.38 5.97 -36.55
N SER A 438 -12.36 6.83 -36.44
CA SER A 438 -12.16 7.93 -37.39
C SER A 438 -11.93 7.47 -38.84
N LYS A 439 -11.66 6.17 -39.05
CA LYS A 439 -11.49 5.54 -40.36
C LYS A 439 -12.75 4.82 -40.85
N MET A 440 -13.79 4.72 -40.03
CA MET A 440 -15.04 4.06 -40.38
C MET A 440 -15.99 5.02 -41.11
N LYS A 441 -16.73 4.48 -42.08
CA LYS A 441 -17.68 5.23 -42.92
C LYS A 441 -19.00 5.53 -42.20
N TYR A 442 -19.31 4.81 -41.13
CA TYR A 442 -20.57 4.91 -40.38
C TYR A 442 -20.30 5.32 -38.93
N ASP A 443 -21.03 6.32 -38.44
CA ASP A 443 -21.01 6.72 -37.02
C ASP A 443 -21.86 5.74 -36.19
N LEU A 444 -21.27 4.60 -35.86
CA LEU A 444 -21.97 3.49 -35.20
C LEU A 444 -22.17 3.68 -33.70
N ARG A 445 -21.84 4.85 -33.13
CA ARG A 445 -21.93 5.15 -31.67
C ARG A 445 -21.52 3.98 -30.78
N VAL A 446 -20.51 3.22 -31.20
CA VAL A 446 -20.10 1.99 -30.51
C VAL A 446 -19.53 2.31 -29.12
N GLU A 447 -19.06 3.55 -28.90
CA GLU A 447 -18.73 4.05 -27.56
C GLU A 447 -19.92 4.03 -26.62
N ASP A 448 -21.11 4.37 -27.09
CA ASP A 448 -22.32 4.36 -26.29
C ASP A 448 -22.70 2.92 -25.94
N ILE A 449 -22.52 1.97 -26.86
CA ILE A 449 -22.75 0.53 -26.61
C ILE A 449 -21.81 0.02 -25.50
N LEU A 450 -20.53 0.41 -25.53
CA LEU A 450 -19.53 -0.02 -24.56
C LEU A 450 -19.59 0.75 -23.23
N LYS A 451 -20.05 2.01 -23.23
CA LYS A 451 -20.16 2.86 -22.03
C LYS A 451 -21.52 2.76 -21.33
N ASN A 452 -22.53 2.13 -21.94
CA ASN A 452 -23.87 2.06 -21.37
C ASN A 452 -23.87 1.27 -20.02
N PRO A 453 -24.29 1.88 -18.90
CA PRO A 453 -24.30 1.25 -17.58
C PRO A 453 -25.30 0.08 -17.45
N SER A 454 -26.29 -0.05 -18.34
CA SER A 454 -27.21 -1.21 -18.37
C SER A 454 -26.54 -2.51 -18.85
N THR A 455 -25.21 -2.56 -18.86
CA THR A 455 -24.39 -3.66 -19.38
C THR A 455 -23.55 -4.38 -18.33
N SER A 456 -23.76 -4.13 -17.03
CA SER A 456 -23.09 -4.90 -15.97
C SER A 456 -24.04 -5.87 -15.29
N GLU A 457 -23.57 -7.12 -15.20
CA GLU A 457 -24.03 -8.25 -14.38
C GLU A 457 -25.07 -9.23 -14.99
N LYS A 458 -26.13 -8.81 -15.70
CA LYS A 458 -27.10 -9.79 -16.30
C LYS A 458 -27.72 -9.46 -17.67
N GLY A 459 -27.17 -8.52 -18.45
CA GLY A 459 -27.75 -8.16 -19.77
C GLY A 459 -26.83 -7.33 -20.70
N GLY A 460 -25.52 -7.42 -20.47
CA GLY A 460 -24.52 -6.55 -21.07
C GLY A 460 -23.82 -7.06 -22.31
N VAL A 461 -22.84 -6.26 -22.75
CA VAL A 461 -21.85 -6.64 -23.77
C VAL A 461 -20.57 -7.18 -23.09
N TYR A 462 -20.54 -7.20 -21.76
CA TYR A 462 -19.39 -7.65 -20.98
C TYR A 462 -19.71 -8.89 -20.19
N TYR A 463 -18.70 -9.75 -20.03
CA TYR A 463 -18.70 -10.87 -19.09
C TYR A 463 -17.40 -10.86 -18.29
N TYR A 464 -17.37 -11.58 -17.17
CA TYR A 464 -16.14 -11.82 -16.41
C TYR A 464 -15.55 -13.16 -16.79
N SER A 465 -14.26 -13.19 -17.09
CA SER A 465 -13.51 -14.43 -17.30
C SER A 465 -13.39 -15.23 -16.01
N GLU A 466 -12.90 -16.46 -16.09
CA GLU A 466 -12.58 -17.30 -14.94
C GLU A 466 -11.47 -16.70 -14.04
N ARG A 467 -10.74 -15.71 -14.57
CA ARG A 467 -9.72 -14.92 -13.85
C ARG A 467 -10.27 -13.65 -13.21
N GLY A 468 -11.55 -13.33 -13.44
CA GLY A 468 -12.18 -12.09 -13.01
C GLY A 468 -11.92 -10.88 -13.92
N ASP A 469 -11.38 -11.09 -15.12
CA ASP A 469 -11.17 -10.00 -16.08
C ASP A 469 -12.49 -9.64 -16.78
N ARG A 470 -12.80 -8.35 -16.86
CA ARG A 470 -13.98 -7.85 -17.58
C ARG A 470 -13.70 -7.80 -19.09
N LEU A 471 -14.26 -8.74 -19.83
CA LEU A 471 -14.05 -8.93 -21.27
C LEU A 471 -15.31 -8.64 -22.08
N ILE A 472 -15.14 -8.27 -23.36
CA ILE A 472 -16.24 -8.07 -24.30
C ILE A 472 -16.78 -9.43 -24.73
N ASP A 473 -18.06 -9.70 -24.47
CA ASP A 473 -18.78 -10.84 -25.06
C ASP A 473 -18.99 -10.56 -26.55
N LEU A 474 -18.29 -11.30 -27.40
CA LEU A 474 -18.33 -11.08 -28.85
C LEU A 474 -19.70 -11.41 -29.46
N ALA A 475 -20.46 -12.34 -28.88
CA ALA A 475 -21.81 -12.68 -29.35
C ALA A 475 -22.80 -11.59 -28.96
N ALA A 476 -22.82 -11.19 -27.68
CA ALA A 476 -23.68 -10.09 -27.24
C ALA A 476 -23.29 -8.75 -27.92
N PHE A 477 -22.00 -8.53 -28.18
CA PHE A 477 -21.52 -7.36 -28.91
C PHE A 477 -22.01 -7.36 -30.36
N HIS A 478 -21.89 -8.49 -31.05
CA HIS A 478 -22.41 -8.67 -32.40
C HIS A 478 -23.90 -8.33 -32.45
N ASP A 479 -24.68 -8.90 -31.53
CA ASP A 479 -26.14 -8.76 -31.54
C ASP A 479 -26.57 -7.31 -31.25
N LYS A 480 -25.92 -6.62 -30.32
CA LYS A 480 -26.20 -5.19 -30.06
C LYS A 480 -25.79 -4.29 -31.22
N ILE A 481 -24.65 -4.55 -31.87
CA ILE A 481 -24.26 -3.82 -33.09
C ILE A 481 -25.31 -4.04 -34.19
N TRP A 482 -25.75 -5.28 -34.38
CA TRP A 482 -26.76 -5.64 -35.37
C TRP A 482 -28.11 -4.95 -35.11
N GLN A 483 -28.55 -4.88 -33.85
CA GLN A 483 -29.77 -4.17 -33.45
C GLN A 483 -29.69 -2.67 -33.75
N VAL A 484 -28.59 -2.01 -33.38
CA VAL A 484 -28.36 -0.58 -33.66
C VAL A 484 -28.36 -0.30 -35.17
N LEU A 485 -27.78 -1.20 -35.96
CA LEU A 485 -27.79 -1.11 -37.42
C LEU A 485 -29.19 -1.24 -38.03
N ASN A 486 -30.02 -2.14 -37.52
CA ASN A 486 -31.41 -2.28 -37.99
C ASN A 486 -32.26 -1.05 -37.63
N LEU A 487 -32.00 -0.40 -36.49
CA LEU A 487 -32.68 0.84 -36.08
C LEU A 487 -32.29 2.05 -36.94
N LEU A 488 -31.08 2.06 -37.51
CA LEU A 488 -30.59 3.10 -38.41
C LEU A 488 -31.04 2.89 -39.88
N ASN A 489 -31.48 1.68 -40.24
CA ASN A 489 -31.89 1.28 -41.59
C ASN A 489 -33.36 1.43 -42.03
N PRO A 490 -34.32 2.12 -41.35
CA PRO A 490 -35.68 2.24 -41.87
C PRO A 490 -35.83 3.04 -43.17
N GLN A 491 -34.81 3.78 -43.63
CA GLN A 491 -34.92 4.68 -44.80
C GLN A 491 -34.44 4.06 -46.14
N LEU A 492 -33.96 2.82 -46.16
CA LEU A 492 -33.39 2.18 -47.35
C LEU A 492 -34.26 1.04 -47.93
N GLY A 493 -35.55 0.99 -47.58
CA GLY A 493 -36.47 -0.06 -48.03
C GLY A 493 -36.97 0.07 -49.48
N SER A 494 -36.49 1.01 -50.31
CA SER A 494 -37.10 1.22 -51.64
C SER A 494 -36.20 1.25 -52.88
N VAL A 495 -34.86 1.21 -52.80
CA VAL A 495 -34.03 1.11 -54.01
C VAL A 495 -32.81 0.24 -53.73
N GLY A 496 -32.59 -0.76 -54.58
CA GLY A 496 -31.69 -1.89 -54.35
C GLY A 496 -30.21 -1.55 -54.10
N THR A 497 -29.64 -2.23 -53.11
CA THR A 497 -28.20 -2.18 -52.78
C THR A 497 -27.75 -3.49 -52.12
N GLU A 498 -27.52 -4.54 -52.90
CA GLU A 498 -26.69 -5.70 -52.46
C GLU A 498 -25.25 -5.26 -52.08
N PHE A 499 -24.80 -4.11 -52.62
CA PHE A 499 -23.46 -3.57 -52.43
C PHE A 499 -23.21 -2.96 -51.03
N ASP A 500 -24.25 -2.51 -50.30
CA ASP A 500 -24.08 -1.92 -48.96
C ASP A 500 -24.15 -2.94 -47.82
N ALA A 501 -24.87 -4.05 -48.01
CA ALA A 501 -24.93 -5.15 -47.03
C ALA A 501 -23.57 -5.85 -46.85
N GLY A 502 -22.80 -6.00 -47.93
CA GLY A 502 -21.44 -6.57 -47.89
C GLY A 502 -20.46 -5.72 -47.07
N ASN A 503 -20.47 -4.40 -47.29
CA ASN A 503 -19.63 -3.44 -46.56
C ASN A 503 -19.98 -3.38 -45.07
N LEU A 504 -21.27 -3.53 -44.73
CA LEU A 504 -21.73 -3.55 -43.35
C LEU A 504 -21.25 -4.81 -42.61
N LYS A 505 -21.37 -5.98 -43.25
CA LYS A 505 -20.88 -7.25 -42.72
C LYS A 505 -19.36 -7.21 -42.49
N GLU A 506 -18.61 -6.61 -43.41
CA GLU A 506 -17.17 -6.41 -43.24
C GLU A 506 -16.84 -5.49 -42.06
N THR A 507 -17.60 -4.40 -41.88
CA THR A 507 -17.43 -3.47 -40.74
C THR A 507 -17.66 -4.17 -39.40
N ILE A 508 -18.72 -4.97 -39.28
CA ILE A 508 -19.00 -5.77 -38.08
C ILE A 508 -17.86 -6.76 -37.82
N GLN A 509 -17.38 -7.45 -38.86
CA GLN A 509 -16.25 -8.37 -38.72
C GLN A 509 -14.97 -7.67 -38.28
N GLN A 510 -14.70 -6.45 -38.76
CA GLN A 510 -13.57 -5.65 -38.32
C GLN A 510 -13.71 -5.24 -36.85
N LEU A 511 -14.91 -4.86 -36.38
CA LEU A 511 -15.21 -4.56 -34.97
C LEU A 511 -15.04 -5.78 -34.07
N LEU A 512 -15.52 -6.96 -34.50
CA LEU A 512 -15.35 -8.20 -33.75
C LEU A 512 -13.89 -8.64 -33.68
N ARG A 513 -13.12 -8.49 -34.77
CA ARG A 513 -11.67 -8.74 -34.75
C ARG A 513 -10.95 -7.80 -33.80
N TRP A 514 -11.36 -6.53 -33.76
CA TRP A 514 -10.85 -5.57 -32.79
C TRP A 514 -11.20 -5.99 -31.36
N GLY A 515 -12.46 -6.33 -31.07
CA GLY A 515 -12.91 -6.76 -29.74
C GLY A 515 -12.19 -8.02 -29.26
N TRP A 516 -11.97 -8.99 -30.14
CA TRP A 516 -11.20 -10.19 -29.85
C TRP A 516 -9.73 -9.86 -29.52
N LYS A 517 -9.08 -9.02 -30.33
CA LYS A 517 -7.70 -8.57 -30.09
C LYS A 517 -7.58 -7.77 -28.79
N TYR A 518 -8.57 -6.92 -28.52
CA TYR A 518 -8.67 -6.14 -27.29
C TYR A 518 -8.73 -7.04 -26.06
N ASN A 519 -9.63 -8.03 -26.04
CA ASN A 519 -9.73 -9.00 -24.95
C ASN A 519 -8.40 -9.72 -24.72
N LYS A 520 -7.77 -10.22 -25.79
CA LYS A 520 -6.48 -10.94 -25.69
C LYS A 520 -5.34 -10.08 -25.15
N ASN A 521 -5.28 -8.82 -25.54
CA ASN A 521 -4.30 -7.88 -25.02
C ASN A 521 -4.59 -7.49 -23.56
N LEU A 522 -5.86 -7.36 -23.17
CA LEU A 522 -6.27 -7.08 -21.79
C LEU A 522 -5.87 -8.24 -20.87
N GLU A 523 -6.17 -9.48 -21.24
CA GLU A 523 -5.77 -10.67 -20.47
C GLU A 523 -4.24 -10.77 -20.31
N GLU A 524 -3.45 -10.54 -21.38
CA GLU A 524 -1.98 -10.57 -21.29
C GLU A 524 -1.43 -9.44 -20.40
N GLN A 525 -2.03 -8.24 -20.44
CA GLN A 525 -1.66 -7.13 -19.56
C GLN A 525 -2.02 -7.39 -18.09
N ALA A 526 -3.19 -7.98 -17.83
CA ALA A 526 -3.61 -8.38 -16.49
C ALA A 526 -2.64 -9.42 -15.91
N ALA A 527 -2.26 -10.43 -16.70
CA ALA A 527 -1.27 -11.43 -16.32
C ALA A 527 0.12 -10.85 -16.09
N GLN A 528 0.57 -9.92 -16.93
CA GLN A 528 1.84 -9.21 -16.77
C GLN A 528 1.85 -8.38 -15.48
N LEU A 529 0.75 -7.69 -15.17
CA LEU A 529 0.62 -6.92 -13.93
C LEU A 529 0.57 -7.82 -12.69
N HIS A 530 -0.15 -8.94 -12.75
CA HIS A 530 -0.19 -9.93 -11.68
C HIS A 530 1.21 -10.50 -11.40
N PHE A 531 1.97 -10.83 -12.44
CA PHE A 531 3.34 -11.30 -12.29
C PHE A 531 4.23 -10.26 -11.61
N LEU A 532 4.19 -9.01 -12.09
CA LEU A 532 5.02 -7.95 -11.52
C LEU A 532 4.66 -7.67 -10.06
N ALA A 533 3.38 -7.72 -9.70
CA ALA A 533 2.94 -7.58 -8.32
C ALA A 533 3.49 -8.72 -7.45
N ALA A 534 3.46 -9.96 -7.93
CA ALA A 534 4.04 -11.11 -7.22
C ALA A 534 5.56 -11.01 -7.08
N TRP A 535 6.26 -10.52 -8.12
CA TRP A 535 7.69 -10.21 -8.06
C TRP A 535 8.02 -9.11 -7.04
N SER A 536 7.21 -8.06 -6.96
CA SER A 536 7.36 -7.01 -5.93
C SER A 536 7.17 -7.59 -4.53
N GLN A 537 6.19 -8.46 -4.31
CA GLN A 537 5.94 -9.08 -3.01
C GLN A 537 7.12 -9.95 -2.54
N ILE A 538 7.67 -10.81 -3.41
CA ILE A 538 8.81 -11.65 -3.02
C ILE A 538 10.03 -10.81 -2.66
N VAL A 539 10.28 -9.72 -3.39
CA VAL A 539 11.38 -8.80 -3.10
C VAL A 539 11.15 -8.06 -1.78
N GLU A 540 9.99 -7.43 -1.61
CA GLU A 540 9.68 -6.60 -0.45
C GLU A 540 9.60 -7.42 0.85
N VAL A 541 9.03 -8.63 0.82
CA VAL A 541 8.99 -9.51 2.00
C VAL A 541 10.39 -10.00 2.35
N SER A 542 11.19 -10.41 1.37
CA SER A 542 12.57 -10.87 1.62
C SER A 542 13.41 -9.77 2.27
N ILE A 543 13.35 -8.55 1.72
CA ILE A 543 14.08 -7.38 2.22
C ILE A 543 13.54 -6.90 3.57
N SER A 544 12.23 -6.96 3.81
CA SER A 544 11.65 -6.40 5.04
C SER A 544 11.73 -7.36 6.23
N ARG A 545 11.64 -8.67 6.01
CA ARG A 545 11.53 -9.68 7.08
C ARG A 545 12.70 -10.65 7.18
N ARG A 546 13.46 -10.86 6.10
CA ARG A 546 14.46 -11.94 6.01
C ARG A 546 15.84 -11.46 5.53
N MET A 547 16.07 -10.14 5.52
CA MET A 547 17.30 -9.53 5.02
C MET A 547 18.55 -10.05 5.74
N MET A 548 18.46 -10.31 7.05
CA MET A 548 19.55 -10.85 7.87
C MET A 548 20.14 -12.18 7.37
N PHE A 549 19.41 -12.92 6.55
CA PHE A 549 19.86 -14.20 5.97
C PHE A 549 20.52 -14.02 4.60
N LEU A 550 20.43 -12.84 3.98
CA LEU A 550 21.07 -12.57 2.70
C LEU A 550 22.54 -12.19 2.91
N GLU A 551 23.39 -12.49 1.94
CA GLU A 551 24.75 -11.96 1.94
C GLU A 551 24.83 -10.69 1.07
N ASP A 552 25.81 -9.81 1.34
CA ASP A 552 26.02 -8.55 0.62
C ASP A 552 24.73 -7.70 0.47
N HIS A 553 24.08 -7.38 1.59
CA HIS A 553 22.82 -6.63 1.60
C HIS A 553 22.88 -5.36 0.74
N SER A 554 23.91 -4.53 0.92
CA SER A 554 24.13 -3.29 0.16
C SER A 554 24.15 -3.49 -1.37
N GLY A 555 24.78 -4.57 -1.85
CA GLY A 555 24.86 -4.91 -3.27
C GLY A 555 23.52 -5.37 -3.83
N ILE A 556 22.80 -6.23 -3.10
CA ILE A 556 21.46 -6.69 -3.48
C ILE A 556 20.47 -5.53 -3.52
N LEU A 557 20.44 -4.70 -2.47
CA LEU A 557 19.57 -3.53 -2.37
C LEU A 557 19.82 -2.54 -3.50
N PHE A 558 21.10 -2.25 -3.80
CA PHE A 558 21.46 -1.40 -4.93
C PHE A 558 21.02 -2.02 -6.27
N GLY A 559 21.31 -3.30 -6.50
CA GLY A 559 20.94 -3.98 -7.74
C GLY A 559 19.43 -3.95 -7.99
N LEU A 560 18.62 -4.20 -6.96
CA LEU A 560 17.16 -4.17 -7.04
C LEU A 560 16.62 -2.76 -7.25
N LEU A 561 17.18 -1.76 -6.57
CA LEU A 561 16.86 -0.36 -6.79
C LEU A 561 17.16 0.08 -8.22
N ASP A 562 18.37 -0.22 -8.71
CA ASP A 562 18.86 0.15 -10.04
C ASP A 562 18.06 -0.54 -11.17
N ALA A 563 17.71 -1.81 -10.98
CA ALA A 563 16.88 -2.58 -11.90
C ALA A 563 15.42 -2.10 -11.90
N SER A 564 14.83 -1.82 -10.73
CA SER A 564 13.44 -1.34 -10.61
C SER A 564 13.27 0.04 -11.23
N LEU A 565 14.23 0.95 -11.00
CA LEU A 565 14.25 2.26 -11.63
C LEU A 565 14.46 2.16 -13.14
N GLY A 566 15.41 1.33 -13.60
CA GLY A 566 15.63 1.08 -15.03
C GLY A 566 14.38 0.54 -15.73
N ALA A 567 13.69 -0.41 -15.09
CA ALA A 567 12.43 -0.96 -15.55
C ALA A 567 11.30 0.08 -15.61
N SER A 568 11.23 1.00 -14.64
CA SER A 568 10.19 2.05 -14.58
C SER A 568 10.28 3.07 -15.73
N VAL A 569 11.50 3.30 -16.23
CA VAL A 569 11.80 4.25 -17.33
C VAL A 569 11.62 3.59 -18.70
N SER A 570 11.54 2.27 -18.78
CA SER A 570 11.37 1.53 -20.03
C SER A 570 10.08 1.93 -20.76
N SER A 571 10.13 1.97 -22.10
CA SER A 571 8.96 2.17 -22.97
C SER A 571 7.91 1.08 -22.84
N ASP A 572 8.31 -0.09 -22.32
CA ASP A 572 7.47 -1.28 -22.19
C ASP A 572 6.72 -1.32 -20.85
N CYS A 573 7.05 -0.40 -19.94
CA CYS A 573 6.43 -0.31 -18.62
C CYS A 573 5.16 0.53 -18.70
N SER A 574 4.03 0.00 -18.22
CA SER A 574 2.77 0.76 -18.08
C SER A 574 2.75 1.63 -16.83
N LEU A 575 1.83 2.60 -16.75
CA LEU A 575 1.66 3.44 -15.53
C LEU A 575 1.44 2.59 -14.26
N LYS A 576 0.63 1.53 -14.33
CA LYS A 576 0.38 0.64 -13.17
C LYS A 576 1.65 -0.11 -12.75
N MET A 577 2.47 -0.54 -13.71
CA MET A 577 3.74 -1.21 -13.45
C MET A 577 4.77 -0.25 -12.82
N ALA A 578 4.86 0.97 -13.33
CA ALA A 578 5.76 1.99 -12.78
C ALA A 578 5.45 2.30 -11.31
N VAL A 579 4.17 2.27 -10.92
CA VAL A 579 3.73 2.45 -9.53
C VAL A 579 4.25 1.31 -8.63
N ILE A 580 4.18 0.05 -9.08
CA ILE A 580 4.70 -1.13 -8.35
C ILE A 580 6.24 -1.07 -8.25
N LEU A 581 6.93 -0.81 -9.36
CA LEU A 581 8.40 -0.73 -9.39
C LEU A 581 8.94 0.39 -8.51
N SER A 582 8.26 1.54 -8.48
CA SER A 582 8.64 2.66 -7.61
C SER A 582 8.47 2.33 -6.12
N GLN A 583 7.53 1.42 -5.77
CA GLN A 583 7.37 0.95 -4.40
C GLN A 583 8.56 0.07 -3.98
N VAL A 584 8.95 -0.90 -4.82
CA VAL A 584 10.13 -1.74 -4.56
C VAL A 584 11.39 -0.88 -4.41
N ALA A 585 11.58 0.09 -5.31
CA ALA A 585 12.68 1.06 -5.23
C ALA A 585 12.69 1.84 -3.91
N LEU A 586 11.51 2.32 -3.45
CA LEU A 586 11.38 3.00 -2.17
C LEU A 586 11.72 2.10 -0.98
N THR A 587 11.25 0.85 -0.97
CA THR A 587 11.58 -0.13 0.08
C THR A 587 13.08 -0.43 0.12
N CYS A 588 13.72 -0.60 -1.04
CA CYS A 588 15.18 -0.82 -1.11
C CYS A 588 15.95 0.39 -0.58
N MET A 589 15.54 1.60 -0.96
CA MET A 589 16.17 2.84 -0.50
C MET A 589 16.01 3.05 1.01
N ALA A 590 14.84 2.73 1.56
CA ALA A 590 14.59 2.78 3.00
C ALA A 590 15.49 1.80 3.76
N LYS A 591 15.69 0.58 3.24
CA LYS A 591 16.63 -0.37 3.86
C LYS A 591 18.10 0.05 3.75
N LEU A 592 18.51 0.66 2.65
CA LEU A 592 19.84 1.27 2.56
C LEU A 592 20.05 2.39 3.59
N LEU A 593 18.99 3.13 3.94
CA LEU A 593 19.02 4.11 5.02
C LEU A 593 19.14 3.43 6.40
N ASP A 594 18.33 2.41 6.66
CA ASP A 594 18.37 1.63 7.91
C ASP A 594 19.79 1.07 8.14
N GLU A 595 20.41 0.47 7.12
CA GLU A 595 21.77 -0.06 7.23
C GLU A 595 22.80 1.03 7.52
N ARG A 596 22.61 2.23 6.97
CA ARG A 596 23.56 3.33 7.15
C ARG A 596 23.44 4.02 8.51
N PHE A 597 22.23 4.14 9.05
CA PHE A 597 21.96 5.02 10.20
C PHE A 597 21.45 4.30 11.46
N LEU A 598 20.87 3.10 11.35
CA LEU A 598 20.22 2.41 12.48
C LEU A 598 20.99 1.17 12.96
N SER A 599 21.81 0.54 12.12
CA SER A 599 22.55 -0.67 12.47
C SER A 599 24.01 -0.65 12.01
N PRO A 600 24.89 0.12 12.68
CA PRO A 600 26.31 0.18 12.35
C PRO A 600 27.12 -1.02 12.88
N GLY A 601 26.51 -1.90 13.69
CA GLY A 601 27.15 -3.11 14.23
C GLY A 601 26.62 -4.39 13.60
N GLY A 602 27.54 -5.32 13.30
CA GLY A 602 27.17 -6.72 13.04
C GLY A 602 26.48 -7.35 14.24
N VAL A 603 25.87 -8.52 14.01
CA VAL A 603 24.97 -9.23 14.95
C VAL A 603 25.60 -9.54 16.34
N ASP A 604 26.92 -9.38 16.52
CA ASP A 604 27.66 -9.84 17.70
C ASP A 604 28.47 -8.75 18.47
N SER A 605 28.36 -7.44 18.17
CA SER A 605 29.15 -6.42 18.88
C SER A 605 28.32 -5.60 19.88
N ASP A 606 28.36 -5.96 21.16
CA ASP A 606 27.79 -5.17 22.27
C ASP A 606 28.48 -3.80 22.48
N ASN A 607 29.56 -3.51 21.72
CA ASN A 607 30.28 -2.24 21.74
C ASN A 607 30.39 -1.65 20.33
N VAL A 608 29.39 -0.89 19.87
CA VAL A 608 29.48 -0.11 18.63
C VAL A 608 30.32 1.13 18.87
N THR A 609 31.50 1.23 18.27
CA THR A 609 32.36 2.43 18.37
C THR A 609 31.93 3.51 17.37
N CYS A 610 32.35 4.76 17.60
CA CYS A 610 32.14 5.86 16.65
C CYS A 610 32.76 5.55 15.27
N LEU A 611 33.87 4.81 15.28
CA LEU A 611 34.56 4.38 14.06
C LEU A 611 33.73 3.36 13.27
N ASP A 612 33.06 2.42 13.93
CA ASP A 612 32.18 1.44 13.28
C ASP A 612 31.01 2.13 12.53
N VAL A 613 30.47 3.22 13.10
CA VAL A 613 29.42 4.05 12.47
C VAL A 613 29.93 4.74 11.20
N ILE A 614 31.18 5.19 11.19
CA ILE A 614 31.78 5.87 10.04
C ILE A 614 32.24 4.84 8.98
N LEU A 615 32.63 3.63 9.41
CA LEU A 615 33.09 2.53 8.56
C LEU A 615 31.96 1.75 7.88
N VAL A 616 30.68 2.05 8.16
CA VAL A 616 29.55 1.40 7.48
C VAL A 616 29.72 1.48 5.97
N LYS A 617 29.64 0.32 5.30
CA LYS A 617 29.83 0.15 3.86
C LYS A 617 28.87 1.06 3.09
N GLN A 618 29.41 2.13 2.50
CA GLN A 618 28.65 3.06 1.65
C GLN A 618 28.60 2.57 0.20
N LEU A 619 27.53 2.93 -0.51
CA LEU A 619 27.48 2.74 -1.96
C LEU A 619 28.53 3.61 -2.66
N PRO A 620 29.19 3.10 -3.71
CA PRO A 620 30.16 3.89 -4.46
C PRO A 620 29.48 5.08 -5.15
N CYS A 621 30.16 6.22 -5.30
CA CYS A 621 29.58 7.43 -5.92
C CYS A 621 28.96 7.17 -7.30
N GLY A 622 29.56 6.28 -8.11
CA GLY A 622 28.99 5.87 -9.40
C GLY A 622 27.60 5.22 -9.31
N ALA A 623 27.35 4.40 -8.28
CA ALA A 623 26.06 3.80 -7.99
C ALA A 623 25.03 4.87 -7.61
N CYS A 624 25.41 5.80 -6.72
CA CYS A 624 24.57 6.93 -6.33
C CYS A 624 24.19 7.80 -7.53
N HIS A 625 25.12 8.07 -8.45
CA HIS A 625 24.84 8.85 -9.66
C HIS A 625 23.89 8.11 -10.62
N SER A 626 24.03 6.78 -10.76
CA SER A 626 23.10 5.96 -11.56
C SER A 626 21.67 6.06 -11.04
N ILE A 627 21.49 5.94 -9.71
CA ILE A 627 20.18 6.06 -9.06
C ILE A 627 19.56 7.42 -9.37
N LEU A 628 20.30 8.51 -9.14
CA LEU A 628 19.78 9.86 -9.36
C LEU A 628 19.37 10.08 -10.82
N LEU A 629 20.20 9.66 -11.78
CA LEU A 629 19.89 9.77 -13.20
C LEU A 629 18.59 9.05 -13.55
N LYS A 630 18.46 7.79 -13.16
CA LYS A 630 17.27 6.99 -13.46
C LYS A 630 16.03 7.53 -12.75
N LEU A 631 16.17 8.05 -11.53
CA LEU A 631 15.09 8.67 -10.79
C LEU A 631 14.60 9.97 -11.44
N MET A 632 15.53 10.81 -11.93
CA MET A 632 15.19 12.00 -12.71
C MET A 632 14.41 11.63 -13.97
N MET A 633 14.87 10.61 -14.71
CA MET A 633 14.16 10.11 -15.90
C MET A 633 12.78 9.54 -15.55
N ALA A 634 12.64 8.88 -14.39
CA ALA A 634 11.36 8.35 -13.93
C ALA A 634 10.35 9.45 -13.58
N ILE A 635 10.81 10.57 -12.98
CA ILE A 635 9.98 11.74 -12.69
C ILE A 635 9.53 12.45 -13.98
N LEU A 636 10.42 12.52 -14.98
CA LEU A 636 10.16 13.16 -16.28
C LEU A 636 9.38 12.28 -17.27
N ARG A 637 8.91 11.11 -16.85
CA ARG A 637 8.14 10.19 -17.67
C ARG A 637 6.84 10.84 -18.20
N ASN A 638 6.54 10.63 -19.49
CA ASN A 638 5.36 11.18 -20.17
C ASN A 638 4.02 10.79 -19.51
N GLU A 639 3.84 9.51 -19.20
CA GLU A 639 2.67 9.01 -18.49
C GLU A 639 2.95 8.99 -16.98
N SER A 640 2.28 9.87 -16.24
CA SER A 640 2.42 9.95 -14.78
C SER A 640 1.06 10.12 -14.10
N SER A 641 0.99 9.69 -12.84
CA SER A 641 -0.12 9.94 -11.94
C SER A 641 0.41 10.60 -10.67
N GLU A 642 -0.47 11.27 -9.93
CA GLU A 642 -0.08 11.88 -8.65
C GLU A 642 0.45 10.83 -7.65
N LEU A 643 -0.14 9.63 -7.62
CA LEU A 643 0.34 8.53 -6.80
C LEU A 643 1.78 8.12 -7.16
N LEU A 644 2.09 8.01 -8.45
CA LEU A 644 3.44 7.69 -8.93
C LEU A 644 4.44 8.78 -8.52
N ARG A 645 4.11 10.04 -8.79
CA ARG A 645 5.00 11.18 -8.48
C ARG A 645 5.26 11.33 -6.99
N ARG A 646 4.27 11.11 -6.13
CA ARG A 646 4.47 11.08 -4.66
C ARG A 646 5.48 10.03 -4.23
N ARG A 647 5.43 8.82 -4.78
CA ARG A 647 6.43 7.76 -4.51
C ARG A 647 7.82 8.14 -5.01
N GLN A 648 7.91 8.71 -6.20
CA GLN A 648 9.18 9.16 -6.77
C GLN A 648 9.79 10.32 -5.98
N TYR A 649 8.97 11.25 -5.46
CA TYR A 649 9.42 12.33 -4.58
C TYR A 649 9.90 11.79 -3.24
N ALA A 650 9.18 10.85 -2.62
CA ALA A 650 9.63 10.19 -1.40
C ALA A 650 10.96 9.44 -1.61
N LEU A 651 11.12 8.77 -2.74
CA LEU A 651 12.36 8.10 -3.13
C LEU A 651 13.51 9.09 -3.34
N LEU A 652 13.25 10.24 -3.97
CA LEU A 652 14.24 11.30 -4.18
C LEU A 652 14.69 11.93 -2.86
N LEU A 653 13.75 12.16 -1.94
CA LEU A 653 14.05 12.65 -0.60
C LEU A 653 14.88 11.63 0.19
N SER A 654 14.52 10.35 0.12
CA SER A 654 15.26 9.25 0.75
C SER A 654 16.67 9.15 0.19
N TYR A 655 16.83 9.30 -1.14
CA TYR A 655 18.12 9.36 -1.81
C TYR A 655 18.98 10.53 -1.32
N PHE A 656 18.41 11.73 -1.19
CA PHE A 656 19.14 12.87 -0.64
C PHE A 656 19.40 12.78 0.87
N HIS A 657 18.71 11.91 1.60
CA HIS A 657 18.93 11.67 3.02
C HIS A 657 20.03 10.63 3.27
N TYR A 658 20.06 9.56 2.46
CA TYR A 658 21.30 8.89 2.08
C TYR A 658 22.18 9.95 1.40
N CYS A 659 23.41 9.76 0.97
CA CYS A 659 24.21 10.89 0.42
C CYS A 659 24.39 12.14 1.36
N ARG A 660 23.72 12.32 2.51
CA ARG A 660 24.14 13.30 3.53
C ARG A 660 25.37 12.76 4.23
N SER A 661 26.21 13.67 4.72
CA SER A 661 27.29 13.27 5.63
C SER A 661 26.68 12.70 6.91
N ILE A 662 27.29 11.64 7.45
CA ILE A 662 26.99 11.12 8.78
C ILE A 662 27.42 12.15 9.85
N LEU A 663 28.41 12.99 9.50
CA LEU A 663 28.94 14.03 10.36
C LEU A 663 28.05 15.28 10.28
N ASP A 664 27.64 15.80 11.45
CA ASP A 664 26.94 17.09 11.51
C ASP A 664 27.89 18.22 11.04
N PRO A 665 27.54 18.97 9.97
CA PRO A 665 28.33 20.12 9.52
C PRO A 665 28.46 21.24 10.57
N GLY A 666 27.67 21.20 11.66
CA GLY A 666 27.79 22.09 12.81
C GLY A 666 28.96 21.77 13.73
N VAL A 667 29.54 20.57 13.67
CA VAL A 667 30.65 20.16 14.54
C VAL A 667 31.99 20.49 13.86
N PRO A 668 32.84 21.33 14.47
CA PRO A 668 34.13 21.69 13.90
C PRO A 668 35.04 20.47 13.70
N ALA A 669 35.69 20.36 12.54
CA ALA A 669 36.64 19.28 12.21
C ALA A 669 37.70 18.95 13.30
N PRO A 670 38.20 19.91 14.12
CA PRO A 670 39.08 19.59 15.24
C PRO A 670 38.45 18.72 16.34
N VAL A 671 37.13 18.83 16.55
CA VAL A 671 36.39 18.06 17.56
C VAL A 671 36.29 16.59 17.13
N PHE A 672 36.05 16.34 15.85
CA PHE A 672 36.06 14.97 15.30
C PHE A 672 37.44 14.32 15.39
N ARG A 673 38.52 15.06 15.14
CA ARG A 673 39.89 14.54 15.33
C ARG A 673 40.19 14.19 16.79
N LEU A 674 39.59 14.91 17.74
CA LEU A 674 39.73 14.67 19.17
C LEU A 674 38.97 13.40 19.62
N LEU A 675 37.74 13.22 19.14
CA LEU A 675 36.92 12.03 19.43
C LEU A 675 37.48 10.73 18.85
N LEU A 676 38.21 10.82 17.73
CA LEU A 676 38.82 9.66 17.05
C LEU A 676 40.26 9.37 17.52
N HIS A 677 40.88 10.26 18.30
CA HIS A 677 42.24 10.07 18.80
C HIS A 677 42.34 9.16 20.03
N GLU A 678 41.22 8.87 20.70
CA GLU A 678 41.24 8.01 21.90
C GLU A 678 41.35 6.50 21.58
N GLU A 679 41.22 6.08 20.31
CA GLU A 679 41.01 4.66 19.98
C GLU A 679 41.92 3.99 18.92
N ASN A 680 42.97 4.61 18.34
CA ASN A 680 43.90 3.78 17.53
C ASN A 680 45.35 4.27 17.33
N ASP A 681 46.26 3.30 17.45
CA ASP A 681 47.71 3.34 17.17
C ASP A 681 48.06 2.52 15.88
N GLY A 682 47.08 2.26 15.00
CA GLY A 682 47.25 1.43 13.81
C GLY A 682 46.46 1.91 12.58
N GLU A 683 47.19 2.11 11.48
CA GLU A 683 46.80 2.47 10.09
C GLU A 683 45.98 3.77 9.90
N ASP A 684 46.55 4.72 9.16
CA ASP A 684 46.00 6.04 8.81
C ASP A 684 44.55 5.96 8.27
N PHE A 685 43.57 6.20 9.14
CA PHE A 685 42.19 6.43 8.76
C PHE A 685 42.06 7.82 8.10
N ASP A 686 41.98 7.86 6.77
CA ASP A 686 41.95 9.11 6.01
C ASP A 686 40.52 9.70 5.99
N LEU A 687 40.07 10.30 7.09
CA LEU A 687 38.84 11.13 7.18
C LEU A 687 38.73 12.11 6.01
N GLN A 688 39.86 12.62 5.54
CA GLN A 688 39.92 13.54 4.40
C GLN A 688 39.48 12.86 3.10
N LYS A 689 39.66 11.54 2.95
CA LYS A 689 39.16 10.79 1.80
C LYS A 689 37.62 10.70 1.82
N VAL A 690 37.02 10.38 2.97
CA VAL A 690 35.56 10.32 3.12
C VAL A 690 34.92 11.69 2.88
N ASP A 691 35.47 12.75 3.45
CA ASP A 691 35.00 14.12 3.22
C ASP A 691 35.14 14.52 1.74
N ARG A 692 36.26 14.18 1.08
CA ARG A 692 36.46 14.45 -0.35
C ARG A 692 35.47 13.72 -1.24
N GLU A 693 35.21 12.44 -0.98
CA GLU A 693 34.23 11.64 -1.73
C GLU A 693 32.80 12.18 -1.53
N GLN A 694 32.48 12.63 -0.32
CA GLN A 694 31.20 13.23 0.05
C GLN A 694 30.97 14.59 -0.64
N ASP A 695 31.99 15.45 -0.67
CA ASP A 695 31.95 16.74 -1.39
C ASP A 695 31.85 16.53 -2.91
N GLU A 696 32.54 15.52 -3.43
CA GLU A 696 32.44 15.12 -4.83
C GLU A 696 31.03 14.67 -5.19
N LEU A 697 30.44 13.78 -4.39
CA LEU A 697 29.07 13.31 -4.58
C LEU A 697 28.06 14.46 -4.60
N ALA A 698 28.17 15.40 -3.66
CA ALA A 698 27.29 16.58 -3.60
C ALA A 698 27.43 17.46 -4.85
N ARG A 699 28.67 17.70 -5.31
CA ARG A 699 28.98 18.50 -6.51
C ARG A 699 28.45 17.85 -7.79
N VAL A 700 28.62 16.53 -7.95
CA VAL A 700 28.12 15.83 -9.15
C VAL A 700 26.60 15.74 -9.14
N ASN A 701 25.97 15.47 -7.98
CA ASN A 701 24.51 15.49 -7.84
C ASN A 701 23.91 16.84 -8.26
N PHE A 702 24.53 17.95 -7.82
CA PHE A 702 24.14 19.29 -8.26
C PHE A 702 24.28 19.47 -9.77
N SER A 703 25.39 19.05 -10.37
CA SER A 703 25.63 19.15 -11.81
C SER A 703 24.62 18.34 -12.64
N MET A 704 24.25 17.13 -12.20
CA MET A 704 23.26 16.29 -12.87
C MET A 704 21.88 16.95 -12.87
N LEU A 705 21.41 17.40 -11.70
CA LEU A 705 20.11 18.07 -11.59
C LEU A 705 20.05 19.39 -12.38
N LYS A 706 21.17 20.13 -12.43
CA LYS A 706 21.26 21.36 -13.22
C LYS A 706 21.02 21.14 -14.71
N LYS A 707 21.39 19.97 -15.27
CA LYS A 707 21.18 19.65 -16.70
C LYS A 707 19.70 19.49 -17.07
N GLU A 708 18.90 18.86 -16.22
CA GLU A 708 17.47 18.59 -16.45
C GLU A 708 16.54 19.51 -15.64
N VAL A 709 17.08 20.61 -15.10
CA VAL A 709 16.39 21.47 -14.13
C VAL A 709 15.04 21.98 -14.64
N GLN A 710 14.94 22.32 -15.92
CA GLN A 710 13.73 22.91 -16.48
C GLN A 710 12.54 21.95 -16.34
N GLY A 711 12.69 20.72 -16.81
CA GLY A 711 11.62 19.72 -16.75
C GLY A 711 11.27 19.34 -15.31
N ILE A 712 12.27 19.10 -14.46
CA ILE A 712 12.02 18.63 -13.09
C ILE A 712 11.38 19.73 -12.26
N LEU A 713 11.90 20.97 -12.34
CA LEU A 713 11.39 22.09 -11.58
C LEU A 713 9.98 22.47 -12.05
N ASP A 714 9.67 22.38 -13.35
CA ASP A 714 8.32 22.59 -13.88
C ASP A 714 7.31 21.62 -13.25
N VAL A 715 7.65 20.32 -13.19
CA VAL A 715 6.75 19.31 -12.61
C VAL A 715 6.61 19.50 -11.11
N VAL A 716 7.71 19.70 -10.37
CA VAL A 716 7.69 19.84 -8.90
C VAL A 716 6.99 21.12 -8.46
N THR A 717 7.23 22.26 -9.12
CA THR A 717 6.56 23.53 -8.76
C THR A 717 5.07 23.53 -9.12
N ARG A 718 4.70 22.84 -10.21
CA ARG A 718 3.29 22.60 -10.54
C ARG A 718 2.60 21.75 -9.48
N ASP A 719 3.20 20.64 -9.06
CA ASP A 719 2.61 19.78 -8.02
C ASP A 719 2.58 20.51 -6.66
N ALA A 720 3.58 21.35 -6.34
CA ALA A 720 3.61 22.19 -5.13
C ALA A 720 2.50 23.26 -5.07
N THR A 721 1.91 23.63 -6.22
CA THR A 721 0.86 24.66 -6.30
C THR A 721 -0.52 24.07 -6.58
N GLN A 722 -0.60 23.03 -7.42
CA GLN A 722 -1.86 22.49 -7.95
C GLN A 722 -2.17 21.04 -7.51
N GLY A 723 -1.24 20.34 -6.86
CA GLY A 723 -1.46 18.95 -6.41
C GLY A 723 -2.42 18.83 -5.23
N SER A 724 -2.74 17.60 -4.82
CA SER A 724 -3.36 17.34 -3.51
C SER A 724 -2.49 17.88 -2.36
N GLU A 725 -3.05 18.10 -1.18
CA GLU A 725 -2.28 18.61 -0.03
C GLU A 725 -1.07 17.71 0.30
N ALA A 726 -1.23 16.39 0.22
CA ALA A 726 -0.09 15.46 0.36
C ALA A 726 0.97 15.61 -0.74
N ALA A 727 0.54 15.83 -2.00
CA ALA A 727 1.46 16.08 -3.11
C ALA A 727 2.19 17.43 -2.94
N LYS A 728 1.48 18.49 -2.53
CA LYS A 728 2.07 19.81 -2.27
C LYS A 728 3.16 19.74 -1.21
N ALA A 729 2.88 19.10 -0.06
CA ALA A 729 3.84 18.93 1.01
C ALA A 729 5.11 18.20 0.53
N LEU A 730 4.96 17.05 -0.13
CA LEU A 730 6.10 16.29 -0.67
C LEU A 730 6.91 17.10 -1.70
N SER A 731 6.25 17.80 -2.62
CA SER A 731 6.92 18.65 -3.60
C SER A 731 7.70 19.79 -2.94
N LEU A 732 7.16 20.40 -1.88
CA LEU A 732 7.85 21.43 -1.10
C LEU A 732 9.09 20.89 -0.39
N TYR A 733 9.03 19.68 0.18
CA TYR A 733 10.22 19.03 0.72
C TYR A 733 11.26 18.69 -0.36
N VAL A 734 10.85 18.33 -1.58
CA VAL A 734 11.79 18.15 -2.70
C VAL A 734 12.49 19.46 -3.04
N LEU A 735 11.76 20.58 -3.06
CA LEU A 735 12.36 21.90 -3.24
C LEU A 735 13.31 22.26 -2.08
N ASP A 736 12.97 21.90 -0.84
CA ASP A 736 13.85 22.04 0.32
C ASP A 736 15.18 21.31 0.10
N ALA A 737 15.09 20.06 -0.37
CA ALA A 737 16.25 19.24 -0.68
C ALA A 737 17.09 19.84 -1.82
N PHE A 738 16.48 20.38 -2.88
CA PHE A 738 17.21 21.06 -3.96
C PHE A 738 17.95 22.30 -3.45
N ILE A 739 17.35 23.08 -2.56
CA ILE A 739 18.04 24.21 -1.91
C ILE A 739 19.20 23.72 -1.03
N SER A 740 19.05 22.58 -0.36
CA SER A 740 20.10 22.04 0.52
C SER A 740 21.40 21.71 -0.21
N ILE A 741 21.33 21.27 -1.47
CA ILE A 741 22.48 20.93 -2.32
C ILE A 741 22.92 22.08 -3.24
N ASP A 742 22.26 23.23 -3.19
CA ASP A 742 22.53 24.36 -4.09
C ASP A 742 23.89 25.01 -3.76
N GLN A 743 24.85 24.86 -4.67
CA GLN A 743 26.20 25.44 -4.54
C GLN A 743 26.29 26.83 -5.19
N GLU A 744 25.63 27.04 -6.32
CA GLU A 744 25.73 28.25 -7.15
C GLU A 744 24.56 29.23 -6.97
N ARG A 745 23.68 29.00 -5.98
CA ARG A 745 22.41 29.75 -5.80
C ARG A 745 21.48 29.62 -7.01
N PHE A 746 21.66 28.55 -7.78
CA PHE A 746 20.98 28.33 -9.04
C PHE A 746 19.50 28.02 -8.82
N PHE A 747 19.18 27.09 -7.92
CA PHE A 747 17.81 26.72 -7.61
C PHE A 747 17.05 27.88 -6.96
N LEU A 748 17.71 28.62 -6.05
CA LEU A 748 17.12 29.84 -5.48
C LEU A 748 16.77 30.87 -6.56
N GLY A 749 17.70 31.14 -7.49
CA GLY A 749 17.47 32.06 -8.60
C GLY A 749 16.31 31.65 -9.50
N GLN A 750 16.16 30.35 -9.78
CA GLN A 750 15.04 29.80 -10.56
C GLN A 750 13.70 29.94 -9.83
N LEU A 751 13.63 29.60 -8.54
CA LEU A 751 12.39 29.76 -7.75
C LEU A 751 11.97 31.24 -7.65
N GLN A 752 12.94 32.14 -7.55
CA GLN A 752 12.71 33.59 -7.52
C GLN A 752 12.20 34.12 -8.86
N SER A 753 12.84 33.76 -9.98
CA SER A 753 12.47 34.25 -11.32
C SER A 753 11.06 33.81 -11.74
N ARG A 754 10.64 32.62 -11.30
CA ARG A 754 9.31 32.04 -11.53
C ARG A 754 8.22 32.58 -10.58
N GLY A 755 8.59 33.42 -9.61
CA GLY A 755 7.64 33.98 -8.63
C GLY A 755 7.12 32.97 -7.61
N PHE A 756 7.71 31.77 -7.52
CA PHE A 756 7.24 30.69 -6.65
C PHE A 756 7.25 31.08 -5.17
N LEU A 757 8.34 31.71 -4.70
CA LEU A 757 8.46 32.14 -3.30
C LEU A 757 7.39 33.15 -2.90
N ARG A 758 7.00 34.05 -3.81
CA ARG A 758 5.91 35.02 -3.56
C ARG A 758 4.56 34.31 -3.46
N SER A 759 4.31 33.31 -4.30
CA SER A 759 3.11 32.46 -4.19
C SER A 759 3.05 31.74 -2.84
N CYS A 760 4.16 31.16 -2.40
CA CYS A 760 4.22 30.48 -1.10
C CYS A 760 3.89 31.44 0.06
N LEU A 761 4.42 32.66 0.05
CA LEU A 761 4.13 33.67 1.08
C LEU A 761 2.66 34.12 1.07
N MET A 762 2.09 34.32 -0.13
CA MET A 762 0.67 34.62 -0.28
C MET A 762 -0.22 33.51 0.29
N ASP A 763 0.12 32.25 0.04
CA ASP A 763 -0.62 31.12 0.59
C ASP A 763 -0.52 31.03 2.11
N ILE A 764 0.64 31.37 2.69
CA ILE A 764 0.81 31.44 4.16
C ILE A 764 -0.11 32.50 4.74
N SER A 765 -0.17 33.70 4.14
CA SER A 765 -1.07 34.76 4.62
C SER A 765 -2.56 34.41 4.45
N ASN A 766 -2.91 33.63 3.44
CA ASN A 766 -4.29 33.22 3.15
C ASN A 766 -4.72 31.93 3.86
N PHE A 767 -3.85 31.34 4.68
CA PHE A 767 -4.14 30.07 5.33
C PHE A 767 -5.31 30.22 6.32
N THR A 768 -6.34 29.39 6.16
CA THR A 768 -7.50 29.33 7.06
C THR A 768 -7.85 27.87 7.37
N CYS A 769 -8.10 27.58 8.64
CA CYS A 769 -8.59 26.27 9.10
C CYS A 769 -9.96 26.48 9.75
N GLN A 770 -11.03 25.95 9.15
CA GLN A 770 -12.42 26.20 9.59
C GLN A 770 -12.95 25.14 10.58
N ASP A 771 -12.35 23.94 10.65
CA ASP A 771 -12.98 22.77 11.29
C ASP A 771 -12.30 22.27 12.59
N GLY A 772 -11.40 23.05 13.19
CA GLY A 772 -10.57 22.56 14.30
C GLY A 772 -9.63 21.42 13.86
N TRP A 773 -8.61 21.09 14.65
CA TRP A 773 -7.45 20.28 14.26
C TRP A 773 -7.73 18.76 14.16
N HIS A 774 -8.96 18.38 13.83
CA HIS A 774 -9.49 17.04 13.97
C HIS A 774 -9.74 16.31 12.64
N SER A 775 -9.87 17.02 11.52
CA SER A 775 -10.09 16.37 10.21
C SER A 775 -8.77 15.98 9.53
N VAL A 776 -8.77 14.86 8.81
CA VAL A 776 -7.59 14.41 8.01
C VAL A 776 -7.17 15.47 7.00
N ASP A 777 -8.14 16.15 6.38
CA ASP A 777 -7.89 17.24 5.43
C ASP A 777 -7.23 18.46 6.09
N SER A 778 -7.61 18.79 7.33
CA SER A 778 -6.94 19.86 8.10
C SER A 778 -5.49 19.52 8.42
N LEU A 779 -5.20 18.26 8.80
CA LEU A 779 -3.85 17.80 9.10
C LEU A 779 -2.94 17.85 7.87
N GLN A 780 -3.44 17.45 6.70
CA GLN A 780 -2.66 17.53 5.46
C GLN A 780 -2.33 18.97 5.05
N ARG A 781 -3.27 19.91 5.26
CA ARG A 781 -3.03 21.34 5.04
C ARG A 781 -1.96 21.89 5.98
N ILE A 782 -1.97 21.46 7.25
CA ILE A 782 -0.94 21.81 8.24
C ILE A 782 0.44 21.30 7.81
N CYS A 783 0.55 20.05 7.37
CA CYS A 783 1.82 19.52 6.83
C CYS A 783 2.29 20.32 5.61
N THR A 784 1.38 20.80 4.76
CA THR A 784 1.73 21.67 3.64
C THR A 784 2.25 23.03 4.13
N LEU A 785 1.64 23.61 5.15
CA LEU A 785 2.11 24.85 5.76
C LEU A 785 3.50 24.68 6.40
N GLU A 786 3.70 23.60 7.15
CA GLU A 786 4.98 23.22 7.73
C GLU A 786 6.07 23.09 6.65
N ALA A 787 5.77 22.39 5.56
CA ALA A 787 6.70 22.24 4.44
C ALA A 787 7.06 23.58 3.77
N LYS A 788 6.12 24.54 3.68
CA LYS A 788 6.40 25.91 3.22
C LYS A 788 7.35 26.62 4.18
N LEU A 789 7.10 26.54 5.48
CA LEU A 789 7.94 27.16 6.50
C LEU A 789 9.35 26.54 6.53
N ALA A 790 9.45 25.22 6.39
CA ALA A 790 10.71 24.49 6.30
C ALA A 790 11.56 24.98 5.11
N LEU A 791 10.94 25.13 3.93
CA LEU A 791 11.61 25.66 2.74
C LEU A 791 12.14 27.09 2.96
N LEU A 792 11.33 27.98 3.56
CA LEU A 792 11.77 29.35 3.86
C LEU A 792 12.91 29.37 4.89
N LEU A 793 12.82 28.55 5.93
CA LEU A 793 13.86 28.38 6.94
C LEU A 793 15.17 27.89 6.30
N ARG A 794 15.09 26.91 5.40
CA ARG A 794 16.24 26.39 4.65
C ARG A 794 16.91 27.46 3.79
N ILE A 795 16.15 28.28 3.09
CA ILE A 795 16.68 29.40 2.31
C ILE A 795 17.44 30.37 3.24
N SER A 796 16.84 30.73 4.38
CA SER A 796 17.50 31.62 5.34
C SER A 796 18.79 31.01 5.91
N HIS A 797 18.80 29.71 6.22
CA HIS A 797 19.94 29.03 6.80
C HIS A 797 21.07 28.80 5.77
N LYS A 798 20.75 28.23 4.60
CA LYS A 798 21.72 27.86 3.55
C LYS A 798 22.47 29.07 2.99
N TYR A 799 21.76 30.16 2.72
CA TYR A 799 22.35 31.37 2.11
C TYR A 799 22.66 32.46 3.13
N LYS A 800 22.49 32.18 4.44
CA LYS A 800 22.76 33.09 5.56
C LYS A 800 22.16 34.48 5.30
N LYS A 801 22.98 35.54 5.37
CA LYS A 801 22.54 36.93 5.18
C LYS A 801 21.83 37.18 3.84
N TYR A 802 22.28 36.55 2.76
CA TYR A 802 21.68 36.76 1.43
C TYR A 802 20.25 36.18 1.35
N GLY A 803 20.05 34.98 1.90
CA GLY A 803 18.73 34.35 1.96
C GLY A 803 17.74 35.16 2.80
N GLY A 804 18.18 35.60 3.98
CA GLY A 804 17.37 36.46 4.84
C GLY A 804 16.98 37.79 4.17
N GLN A 805 17.92 38.44 3.47
CA GLN A 805 17.64 39.69 2.74
C GLN A 805 16.58 39.51 1.65
N ILE A 806 16.62 38.40 0.90
CA ILE A 806 15.60 38.09 -0.11
C ILE A 806 14.22 37.93 0.55
N LEU A 807 14.12 37.15 1.61
CA LEU A 807 12.85 36.89 2.28
C LEU A 807 12.24 38.16 2.88
N ILE A 808 13.06 39.02 3.50
CA ILE A 808 12.62 40.33 4.00
C ILE A 808 12.19 41.26 2.86
N SER A 809 12.93 41.27 1.74
CA SER A 809 12.54 42.08 0.57
C SER A 809 11.19 41.67 -0.03
N MET A 810 10.74 40.44 0.24
CA MET A 810 9.44 39.89 -0.16
C MET A 810 8.37 40.02 0.93
N GLY A 811 8.64 40.67 2.07
CA GLY A 811 7.66 40.90 3.13
C GLY A 811 7.32 39.66 3.97
N VAL A 812 8.26 38.72 4.15
CA VAL A 812 8.01 37.47 4.90
C VAL A 812 7.39 37.70 6.30
N LEU A 813 7.82 38.73 7.02
CA LEU A 813 7.29 39.05 8.35
C LEU A 813 5.85 39.57 8.31
N GLU A 814 5.47 40.32 7.26
CA GLU A 814 4.09 40.78 7.06
C GLU A 814 3.15 39.61 6.73
N HIS A 815 3.60 38.66 5.92
CA HIS A 815 2.85 37.44 5.59
C HIS A 815 2.69 36.51 6.80
N LEU A 816 3.75 36.33 7.60
CA LEU A 816 3.70 35.55 8.84
C LEU A 816 2.76 36.19 9.87
N LYS A 817 2.84 37.52 10.03
CA LYS A 817 1.93 38.29 10.90
C LYS A 817 0.46 38.13 10.51
N SER A 818 0.20 37.97 9.21
CA SER A 818 -1.17 37.80 8.69
C SER A 818 -1.69 36.35 8.81
N CYS A 819 -0.83 35.39 9.16
CA CYS A 819 -1.18 33.99 9.30
C CYS A 819 -1.96 33.75 10.59
N ARG A 820 -3.28 33.60 10.47
CA ARG A 820 -4.21 33.47 11.62
C ARG A 820 -4.00 32.21 12.45
N VAL A 821 -3.23 31.23 11.99
CA VAL A 821 -2.99 29.95 12.69
C VAL A 821 -2.30 30.14 14.03
N LEU A 822 -1.44 31.15 14.14
CA LEU A 822 -0.74 31.48 15.38
C LEU A 822 -1.71 32.00 16.46
N ASP A 823 -2.89 32.49 16.09
CA ASP A 823 -3.85 33.14 17.00
C ASP A 823 -5.04 32.25 17.41
N ILE A 824 -5.23 31.07 16.78
CA ILE A 824 -6.50 30.31 16.85
C ILE A 824 -6.78 29.62 18.21
N GLN A 825 -5.81 29.36 19.11
CA GLN A 825 -6.06 28.37 20.19
C GLN A 825 -5.70 28.71 21.65
N MET A 826 -5.07 29.84 22.00
CA MET A 826 -4.74 30.08 23.42
C MET A 826 -5.90 30.61 24.28
N LYS A 827 -7.06 30.92 23.68
CA LYS A 827 -8.26 31.33 24.45
C LYS A 827 -8.92 30.19 25.24
N PHE A 828 -8.58 28.92 24.95
CA PHE A 828 -9.21 27.75 25.58
C PHE A 828 -8.50 27.29 26.87
N ASP A 829 -7.19 27.54 27.00
CA ASP A 829 -6.39 27.07 28.14
C ASP A 829 -6.63 27.87 29.44
N LEU A 830 -6.98 29.16 29.35
CA LEU A 830 -7.25 29.96 30.56
C LEU A 830 -8.51 29.51 31.32
N ASN A 831 -9.54 29.04 30.61
CA ASN A 831 -10.76 28.51 31.25
C ASN A 831 -10.55 27.11 31.84
N THR A 832 -9.57 26.37 31.32
CA THR A 832 -9.30 24.98 31.72
C THR A 832 -8.31 24.91 32.89
N ALA A 833 -7.38 25.87 33.00
CA ALA A 833 -6.54 26.03 34.19
C ALA A 833 -7.36 26.31 35.46
N LEU A 834 -8.49 27.01 35.34
CA LEU A 834 -9.44 27.23 36.43
C LEU A 834 -10.35 26.01 36.71
N SER A 835 -10.54 25.10 35.74
CA SER A 835 -11.30 23.85 35.96
C SER A 835 -10.43 22.69 36.46
N TYR A 836 -9.11 22.71 36.17
CA TYR A 836 -8.16 21.68 36.61
C TYR A 836 -8.03 21.63 38.13
N GLN A 837 -8.12 22.79 38.79
CA GLN A 837 -8.07 22.86 40.25
C GLN A 837 -9.37 22.39 40.95
N ARG A 838 -10.46 22.17 40.18
CA ARG A 838 -11.76 21.67 40.71
C ARG A 838 -11.99 20.18 40.43
N SER A 839 -11.27 19.60 39.47
CA SER A 839 -11.45 18.22 38.97
C SER A 839 -10.65 17.14 39.72
N LEU A 840 -9.71 17.52 40.61
CA LEU A 840 -8.98 16.60 41.49
C LEU A 840 -9.86 15.84 42.52
N ARG A 841 -11.19 15.88 42.41
CA ARG A 841 -12.12 15.13 43.27
C ARG A 841 -12.88 14.00 42.58
N LEU A 842 -12.82 13.81 41.26
CA LEU A 842 -13.46 12.65 40.61
C LEU A 842 -12.54 12.07 39.53
N GLY A 843 -12.06 10.85 39.76
CA GLY A 843 -11.12 10.18 38.87
C GLY A 843 -11.77 9.69 37.57
N GLU A 844 -11.38 10.28 36.44
CA GLU A 844 -11.61 9.74 35.10
C GLU A 844 -10.34 9.83 34.24
N TYR A 845 -9.77 8.67 33.89
CA TYR A 845 -8.47 8.51 33.20
C TYR A 845 -8.54 8.53 31.66
N LYS A 846 -9.61 9.06 31.04
CA LYS A 846 -9.80 8.96 29.57
C LYS A 846 -9.64 10.26 28.77
N LEU A 847 -9.62 11.44 29.40
CA LEU A 847 -9.56 12.73 28.69
C LEU A 847 -8.13 13.23 28.37
N GLY A 848 -7.09 12.60 28.94
CA GLY A 848 -5.70 13.09 28.84
C GLY A 848 -4.97 12.83 27.51
N ARG A 849 -5.49 11.96 26.63
CA ARG A 849 -4.81 11.63 25.35
C ARG A 849 -5.13 12.59 24.21
N ASP A 850 -6.32 13.20 24.20
CA ASP A 850 -6.75 14.09 23.11
C ASP A 850 -6.13 15.50 23.24
N LEU A 851 -5.91 15.98 24.46
CA LEU A 851 -5.29 17.29 24.74
C LEU A 851 -3.77 17.31 24.46
N ALA A 852 -3.06 16.21 24.75
CA ALA A 852 -1.62 16.10 24.44
C ALA A 852 -1.36 16.14 22.92
N ALA A 853 -2.22 15.44 22.15
CA ALA A 853 -2.16 15.42 20.69
C ALA A 853 -2.48 16.78 20.04
N GLU A 854 -3.15 17.70 20.73
CA GLU A 854 -3.41 19.07 20.25
C GLU A 854 -2.23 20.02 20.51
N SER A 855 -1.59 19.93 21.68
CA SER A 855 -0.37 20.67 22.00
C SER A 855 0.75 20.34 20.99
N ASP A 856 0.93 19.06 20.66
CA ASP A 856 1.96 18.61 19.71
C ASP A 856 1.75 19.18 18.29
N LYS A 857 0.49 19.39 17.88
CA LYS A 857 0.13 19.94 16.55
C LYS A 857 0.40 21.43 16.41
N GLN A 858 0.24 22.21 17.48
CA GLN A 858 0.57 23.63 17.49
C GLN A 858 2.09 23.86 17.44
N GLN A 859 2.84 23.01 18.16
CA GLN A 859 4.30 23.05 18.21
C GLN A 859 4.96 22.80 16.84
N LEU A 860 4.32 21.99 15.99
CA LEU A 860 4.75 21.72 14.61
C LEU A 860 4.84 22.97 13.72
N ILE A 861 4.03 24.01 13.96
CA ILE A 861 4.07 25.26 13.18
C ILE A 861 4.84 26.37 13.92
N LEU A 862 4.62 26.50 15.22
CA LEU A 862 5.18 27.59 16.02
C LEU A 862 6.72 27.55 16.02
N THR A 863 7.32 26.38 16.24
CA THR A 863 8.77 26.25 16.33
C THR A 863 9.47 26.62 15.02
N PRO A 864 9.04 26.14 13.82
CA PRO A 864 9.60 26.61 12.55
C PRO A 864 9.47 28.12 12.31
N VAL A 865 8.36 28.75 12.69
CA VAL A 865 8.19 30.21 12.59
C VAL A 865 9.21 30.92 13.47
N LEU A 866 9.37 30.51 14.73
CA LEU A 866 10.35 31.10 15.64
C LEU A 866 11.79 30.89 15.14
N ARG A 867 12.13 29.70 14.61
CA ARG A 867 13.44 29.44 13.97
C ARG A 867 13.68 30.38 12.80
N LEU A 868 12.69 30.58 11.94
CA LEU A 868 12.80 31.48 10.78
C LEU A 868 13.01 32.93 11.22
N VAL A 869 12.19 33.45 12.14
CA VAL A 869 12.34 34.81 12.67
C VAL A 869 13.69 34.99 13.36
N SER A 870 14.12 34.02 14.17
CA SER A 870 15.45 34.00 14.79
C SER A 870 16.56 34.09 13.74
N CYS A 871 16.50 33.29 12.67
CA CYS A 871 17.46 33.39 11.56
C CYS A 871 17.46 34.78 10.90
N LEU A 872 16.30 35.43 10.73
CA LEU A 872 16.21 36.78 10.17
C LEU A 872 16.83 37.84 11.09
N THR A 873 16.77 37.67 12.42
CA THR A 873 17.45 38.59 13.36
C THR A 873 18.98 38.60 13.23
N SER A 874 19.58 37.57 12.62
CA SER A 874 21.03 37.55 12.33
C SER A 874 21.50 38.65 11.36
N LEU A 875 20.56 39.27 10.62
CA LEU A 875 20.81 40.42 9.77
C LEU A 875 21.02 41.72 10.56
N VAL A 876 20.61 41.74 11.82
CA VAL A 876 20.83 42.88 12.73
C VAL A 876 22.28 42.86 13.17
N THR A 877 23.15 43.54 12.41
CA THR A 877 24.57 43.69 12.77
C THR A 877 24.74 44.67 13.93
N LEU A 878 25.50 44.25 14.95
CA LEU A 878 25.89 45.07 16.12
C LEU A 878 26.63 46.38 15.77
N SER A 879 27.07 46.54 14.51
CA SER A 879 27.87 47.67 14.02
C SER A 879 27.06 48.84 13.45
N GLU A 880 25.75 48.69 13.19
CA GLU A 880 24.91 49.79 12.70
C GLU A 880 24.33 50.56 13.89
N LEU A 881 25.21 51.39 14.47
CA LEU A 881 25.15 51.88 15.85
C LEU A 881 24.14 52.99 16.16
N PHE A 882 23.49 53.59 15.16
CA PHE A 882 22.46 54.61 15.40
C PHE A 882 21.52 54.61 14.21
N GLU A 883 20.34 54.03 14.35
CA GLU A 883 19.11 54.62 13.84
C GLU A 883 17.91 53.72 14.11
N VAL A 884 16.86 54.36 14.63
CA VAL A 884 15.44 54.01 14.57
C VAL A 884 14.94 53.69 13.13
N LYS A 885 15.84 53.64 12.14
CA LYS A 885 15.62 53.36 10.71
C LYS A 885 16.00 51.95 10.25
N ASN A 886 16.50 51.06 11.13
CA ASN A 886 16.73 49.68 10.69
C ASN A 886 15.37 49.00 10.42
N LYS A 887 15.00 48.94 9.14
CA LYS A 887 13.73 48.39 8.64
C LYS A 887 13.48 46.98 9.17
N ILE A 888 14.53 46.17 9.30
CA ILE A 888 14.46 44.79 9.80
C ILE A 888 14.06 44.76 11.28
N VAL A 889 14.70 45.60 12.11
CA VAL A 889 14.37 45.68 13.55
C VAL A 889 12.91 46.10 13.72
N ARG A 890 12.43 47.08 12.94
CA ARG A 890 11.03 47.53 12.99
C ARG A 890 10.05 46.41 12.62
N GLU A 891 10.29 45.72 11.51
CA GLU A 891 9.40 44.63 11.06
C GLU A 891 9.37 43.46 12.06
N VAL A 892 10.51 43.10 12.66
CA VAL A 892 10.55 42.03 13.69
C VAL A 892 9.83 42.49 14.97
N VAL A 893 10.05 43.74 15.40
CA VAL A 893 9.32 44.31 16.57
C VAL A 893 7.82 44.35 16.29
N ASP A 894 7.39 44.75 15.10
CA ASP A 894 5.98 44.77 14.71
C ASP A 894 5.37 43.37 14.68
N PHE A 895 6.13 42.35 14.26
CA PHE A 895 5.73 40.94 14.36
C PHE A 895 5.56 40.51 15.82
N VAL A 896 6.56 40.77 16.68
CA VAL A 896 6.51 40.42 18.12
C VAL A 896 5.32 41.09 18.80
N LYS A 897 5.08 42.38 18.56
CA LYS A 897 3.92 43.12 19.10
C LYS A 897 2.59 42.51 18.67
N SER A 898 2.50 42.00 17.43
CA SER A 898 1.27 41.41 16.90
C SER A 898 0.96 40.05 17.54
N HIS A 899 1.98 39.31 17.99
CA HIS A 899 1.84 38.01 18.65
C HIS A 899 2.27 38.05 20.13
N GLN A 900 2.02 39.16 20.81
CA GLN A 900 2.49 39.41 22.18
C GLN A 900 2.12 38.31 23.20
N SER A 901 0.93 37.72 23.07
CA SER A 901 0.45 36.67 23.98
C SER A 901 1.33 35.42 23.91
N ILE A 902 1.73 35.02 22.70
CA ILE A 902 2.56 33.83 22.47
C ILE A 902 3.96 34.04 23.08
N PHE A 903 4.57 35.21 22.85
CA PHE A 903 5.88 35.55 23.40
C PHE A 903 5.85 35.62 24.93
N GLY A 904 4.80 36.21 25.50
CA GLY A 904 4.60 36.27 26.95
C GLY A 904 4.41 34.89 27.56
N GLU A 905 3.53 34.06 27.00
CA GLU A 905 3.27 32.70 27.48
C GLU A 905 4.52 31.80 27.42
N ILE A 906 5.32 31.87 26.36
CA ILE A 906 6.57 31.10 26.27
C ILE A 906 7.56 31.54 27.35
N LEU A 907 7.71 32.85 27.61
CA LEU A 907 8.58 33.37 28.65
C LEU A 907 8.09 33.03 30.08
N MET A 908 6.78 32.82 30.24
CA MET A 908 6.16 32.43 31.52
C MET A 908 6.27 30.94 31.83
N LYS A 909 6.59 30.09 30.83
CA LYS A 909 6.80 28.64 31.05
C LYS A 909 7.97 28.39 32.00
N ASP A 910 7.86 27.32 32.79
CA ASP A 910 8.90 26.94 33.75
C ASP A 910 10.08 26.27 33.04
N ALA A 911 11.28 26.85 33.18
CA ALA A 911 12.51 26.34 32.58
C ALA A 911 13.14 25.19 33.40
N SER A 912 12.76 25.04 34.67
CA SER A 912 13.41 24.12 35.63
C SER A 912 13.03 22.63 35.47
N GLY A 913 12.05 22.33 34.63
CA GLY A 913 11.59 20.96 34.31
C GLY A 913 11.02 20.82 32.89
N ALA A 914 11.41 21.69 31.97
CA ALA A 914 10.91 21.72 30.60
C ALA A 914 11.44 20.55 29.75
N ASP A 915 10.61 20.07 28.82
CA ASP A 915 11.07 19.18 27.75
C ASP A 915 11.99 19.92 26.77
N ALA A 916 12.78 19.17 25.99
CA ALA A 916 13.77 19.76 25.08
C ALA A 916 13.16 20.76 24.07
N LEU A 917 11.92 20.51 23.64
CA LEU A 917 11.22 21.36 22.68
C LEU A 917 10.74 22.69 23.31
N THR A 918 10.18 22.67 24.52
CA THR A 918 9.84 23.90 25.24
C THR A 918 11.07 24.73 25.54
N LEU A 919 12.18 24.08 25.93
CA LEU A 919 13.45 24.75 26.18
C LEU A 919 14.02 25.39 24.90
N GLU A 920 13.85 24.75 23.74
CA GLU A 920 14.19 25.33 22.44
C GLU A 920 13.32 26.56 22.12
N GLN A 921 12.01 26.51 22.38
CA GLN A 921 11.12 27.65 22.16
C GLN A 921 11.50 28.85 23.04
N ILE A 922 11.78 28.63 24.32
CA ILE A 922 12.28 29.67 25.24
C ILE A 922 13.58 30.27 24.70
N ASN A 923 14.51 29.42 24.26
CA ASN A 923 15.76 29.85 23.63
C ASN A 923 15.55 30.76 22.43
N LEU A 924 14.69 30.35 21.50
CA LEU A 924 14.40 31.12 20.28
C LEU A 924 13.75 32.47 20.62
N VAL A 925 12.80 32.50 21.55
CA VAL A 925 12.12 33.73 21.98
C VAL A 925 13.10 34.69 22.67
N VAL A 926 13.89 34.20 23.62
CA VAL A 926 14.91 35.00 24.31
C VAL A 926 15.96 35.50 23.31
N HIS A 927 16.37 34.67 22.36
CA HIS A 927 17.31 35.06 21.32
C HIS A 927 16.76 36.20 20.46
N ILE A 928 15.52 36.07 19.95
CA ILE A 928 14.87 37.11 19.15
C ILE A 928 14.78 38.42 19.94
N LEU A 929 14.23 38.38 21.16
CA LEU A 929 14.07 39.56 22.01
C LEU A 929 15.41 40.19 22.37
N SER A 930 16.45 39.39 22.62
CA SER A 930 17.78 39.89 22.96
C SER A 930 18.38 40.77 21.86
N LYS A 931 18.00 40.51 20.59
CA LYS A 931 18.52 41.21 19.42
C LYS A 931 17.73 42.46 19.04
N VAL A 932 16.41 42.44 19.22
CA VAL A 932 15.52 43.50 18.66
C VAL A 932 14.84 44.36 19.74
N TRP A 933 14.51 43.78 20.89
CA TRP A 933 13.79 44.49 21.95
C TRP A 933 14.58 45.63 22.62
N PRO A 934 15.94 45.62 22.66
CA PRO A 934 16.67 46.79 23.16
C PRO A 934 16.41 48.10 22.40
N TYR A 935 15.90 48.03 21.17
CA TYR A 935 15.60 49.20 20.34
C TYR A 935 14.18 49.76 20.56
N GLU A 936 13.32 49.05 21.28
CA GLU A 936 11.99 49.53 21.67
C GLU A 936 12.11 50.42 22.92
N GLU A 937 11.39 51.54 22.92
CA GLU A 937 11.35 52.50 24.04
C GLU A 937 10.12 52.30 24.94
N ASN A 938 9.06 51.67 24.44
CA ASN A 938 7.84 51.39 25.19
C ASN A 938 7.93 50.07 25.96
N ASP A 939 7.79 50.15 27.29
CA ASP A 939 7.87 49.00 28.20
C ASP A 939 6.49 48.42 28.57
N GLU A 940 5.44 48.76 27.81
CA GLU A 940 4.04 48.38 28.09
C GLU A 940 3.78 46.86 28.00
N TYR A 941 4.70 46.10 27.41
CA TYR A 941 4.53 44.67 27.10
C TYR A 941 5.11 43.71 28.15
N GLY A 942 5.81 44.21 29.18
CA GLY A 942 6.31 43.40 30.31
C GLY A 942 7.44 42.40 29.99
N PHE A 943 7.86 42.22 28.74
CA PHE A 943 8.89 41.23 28.35
C PHE A 943 10.24 41.43 29.06
N ILE A 944 10.63 42.66 29.37
CA ILE A 944 11.88 42.94 30.08
C ILE A 944 11.83 42.31 31.48
N GLN A 945 10.71 42.46 32.20
CA GLN A 945 10.51 41.89 33.53
C GLN A 945 10.58 40.36 33.49
N GLU A 946 9.96 39.75 32.47
CA GLU A 946 9.98 38.29 32.31
C GLU A 946 11.36 37.73 31.92
N ILE A 947 12.12 38.44 31.08
CA ILE A 947 13.52 38.05 30.79
C ILE A 947 14.37 38.11 32.07
N PHE A 948 14.20 39.16 32.90
CA PHE A 948 14.91 39.25 34.19
C PHE A 948 14.47 38.17 35.17
N ARG A 949 13.18 37.82 35.22
CA ARG A 949 12.67 36.68 36.01
C ARG A 949 13.34 35.38 35.57
N LEU A 950 13.41 35.14 34.26
CA LEU A 950 14.04 33.95 33.68
C LEU A 950 15.55 33.91 33.97
N MET A 951 16.25 35.06 33.93
CA MET A 951 17.65 35.17 34.35
C MET A 951 17.83 34.77 35.81
N CYS A 952 16.97 35.26 36.72
CA CYS A 952 17.04 34.87 38.13
C CYS A 952 16.85 33.37 38.32
N VAL A 953 15.86 32.75 37.65
CA VAL A 953 15.59 31.32 37.75
C VAL A 953 16.76 30.49 37.20
N ILE A 954 17.23 30.78 36.00
CA ILE A 954 18.29 30.00 35.33
C ILE A 954 19.66 30.20 35.99
N PHE A 955 19.99 31.43 36.42
CA PHE A 955 21.25 31.71 37.11
C PHE A 955 21.26 31.28 38.59
N SER A 956 20.12 30.87 39.13
CA SER A 956 20.02 30.25 40.46
C SER A 956 20.03 28.72 40.43
N PHE A 957 20.20 28.12 39.24
CA PHE A 957 20.29 26.68 39.06
C PHE A 957 21.63 26.17 39.61
N ASP A 958 21.65 25.76 40.88
CA ASP A 958 22.77 25.00 41.45
C ASP A 958 22.90 23.69 40.67
N GLY A 959 24.10 23.39 40.18
CA GLY A 959 24.37 22.17 39.43
C GLY A 959 24.15 20.91 40.26
N ILE A 960 22.90 20.44 40.36
CA ILE A 960 22.57 19.08 40.81
C ILE A 960 22.54 18.19 39.56
N ALA A 961 23.73 17.99 38.99
CA ALA A 961 24.04 16.78 38.26
C ALA A 961 24.59 15.77 39.28
N SER A 962 23.71 15.23 40.14
CA SER A 962 23.94 13.94 40.82
C SER A 962 22.74 13.58 41.69
N GLY A 963 21.90 12.68 41.18
CA GLY A 963 21.03 11.86 42.02
C GLY A 963 19.57 12.29 42.11
N SER A 964 18.82 12.21 41.01
CA SER A 964 17.40 11.86 41.11
C SER A 964 16.95 11.01 39.93
N THR A 965 16.84 9.71 40.22
CA THR A 965 16.02 8.66 39.63
C THR A 965 14.95 9.11 38.60
N GLN A 966 15.34 9.30 37.34
CA GLN A 966 14.45 9.11 36.18
C GLN A 966 15.10 8.08 35.25
N LEU A 967 14.73 6.82 35.45
CA LEU A 967 15.28 5.62 34.80
C LEU A 967 14.82 5.43 33.34
N SER A 968 14.53 6.50 32.58
CA SER A 968 13.94 6.36 31.24
C SER A 968 14.36 7.37 30.17
N GLN A 969 15.30 8.29 30.42
CA GLN A 969 15.76 9.25 29.40
C GLN A 969 17.13 8.83 28.84
N SER A 970 17.26 8.85 27.50
CA SER A 970 18.52 8.51 26.83
C SER A 970 19.60 9.54 27.14
N VAL A 971 20.86 9.11 27.25
CA VAL A 971 22.03 9.97 27.52
C VAL A 971 22.12 11.16 26.55
N GLU A 972 21.67 10.98 25.31
CA GLU A 972 21.64 12.01 24.26
C GLU A 972 20.61 13.11 24.52
N SER A 973 19.44 12.77 25.08
CA SER A 973 18.41 13.75 25.45
C SER A 973 18.88 14.69 26.57
N LEU A 974 19.65 14.16 27.53
CA LEU A 974 20.24 14.91 28.63
C LEU A 974 21.28 15.93 28.10
N LYS A 975 22.19 15.48 27.21
CA LYS A 975 23.20 16.35 26.58
C LYS A 975 22.60 17.47 25.73
N ASN A 976 21.52 17.19 25.01
CA ASN A 976 20.81 18.21 24.23
C ASN A 976 20.15 19.27 25.14
N GLN A 977 19.59 18.86 26.28
CA GLN A 977 19.06 19.81 27.26
C GLN A 977 20.17 20.70 27.83
N GLU A 978 21.33 20.14 28.17
CA GLU A 978 22.49 20.92 28.65
C GLU A 978 22.95 21.97 27.61
N LEU A 979 23.03 21.59 26.33
CA LEU A 979 23.39 22.51 25.25
C LEU A 979 22.39 23.65 25.11
N LEU A 980 21.09 23.35 25.18
CA LEU A 980 20.03 24.34 25.10
C LEU A 980 20.05 25.29 26.31
N VAL A 981 20.30 24.81 27.53
CA VAL A 981 20.48 25.68 28.71
C VAL A 981 21.70 26.59 28.52
N PHE A 982 22.79 26.07 27.97
CA PHE A 982 23.97 26.88 27.67
C PHE A 982 23.69 28.00 26.65
N GLN A 983 22.99 27.69 25.56
CA GLN A 983 22.58 28.69 24.56
C GLN A 983 21.69 29.78 25.16
N LEU A 984 20.84 29.41 26.13
CA LEU A 984 19.95 30.32 26.84
C LEU A 984 20.75 31.28 27.70
N CYS A 985 21.65 30.76 28.53
CA CYS A 985 22.59 31.54 29.33
C CYS A 985 23.39 32.52 28.47
N PHE A 986 23.90 32.07 27.32
CA PHE A 986 24.65 32.93 26.40
C PHE A 986 23.79 34.08 25.86
N SER A 987 22.55 33.79 25.42
CA SER A 987 21.64 34.80 24.87
C SER A 987 21.23 35.84 25.93
N LEU A 988 20.97 35.39 27.16
CA LEU A 988 20.67 36.24 28.31
C LEU A 988 21.85 37.14 28.69
N CYS A 989 23.07 36.58 28.78
CA CYS A 989 24.29 37.35 29.02
C CYS A 989 24.55 38.39 27.91
N SER A 990 24.29 38.03 26.64
CA SER A 990 24.41 38.95 25.51
C SER A 990 23.44 40.13 25.61
N TYR A 991 22.20 39.88 26.04
CA TYR A 991 21.20 40.92 26.29
C TYR A 991 21.62 41.87 27.42
N LEU A 992 22.05 41.31 28.56
CA LEU A 992 22.58 42.07 29.70
C LEU A 992 23.76 42.94 29.29
N TYR A 993 24.72 42.38 28.54
CA TYR A 993 25.86 43.11 28.02
C TYR A 993 25.44 44.30 27.15
N PHE A 994 24.46 44.11 26.26
CA PHE A 994 23.95 45.20 25.43
C PHE A 994 23.30 46.30 26.27
N LEU A 995 22.45 45.95 27.24
CA LEU A 995 21.80 46.92 28.13
C LEU A 995 22.81 47.73 28.97
N ILE A 996 23.83 47.08 29.51
CA ILE A 996 24.89 47.72 30.31
C ILE A 996 25.72 48.67 29.45
N THR A 997 26.20 48.18 28.30
CA THR A 997 27.15 48.93 27.46
C THR A 997 26.52 50.00 26.58
N LYS A 998 25.23 49.87 26.23
CA LYS A 998 24.55 50.76 25.27
C LYS A 998 23.40 51.58 25.87
N LYS A 999 22.71 51.08 26.90
CA LYS A 999 21.64 51.82 27.62
C LYS A 999 22.03 52.32 29.02
N PHE A 1000 23.31 52.16 29.42
CA PHE A 1000 23.85 52.63 30.71
C PHE A 1000 23.06 52.15 31.94
N LEU A 1001 22.59 50.91 31.91
CA LEU A 1001 21.83 50.32 33.01
C LEU A 1001 22.73 50.15 34.26
N ARG A 1002 22.35 50.73 35.41
CA ARG A 1002 23.10 50.59 36.68
C ARG A 1002 22.59 49.38 37.47
N LEU A 1003 23.33 48.27 37.43
CA LEU A 1003 23.04 47.06 38.22
C LEU A 1003 23.52 47.25 39.68
N LYS A 1004 22.60 47.55 40.60
CA LYS A 1004 22.94 47.73 42.04
C LYS A 1004 22.67 46.52 42.94
N HIS A 1005 21.96 45.48 42.47
CA HIS A 1005 21.56 44.31 43.28
C HIS A 1005 21.70 42.94 42.58
N PHE A 1006 22.23 42.89 41.36
CA PHE A 1006 22.31 41.65 40.56
C PHE A 1006 23.68 40.93 40.65
N LEU A 1007 24.68 41.54 41.29
CA LEU A 1007 26.06 41.04 41.26
C LEU A 1007 26.31 39.84 42.18
N ASP A 1008 25.67 39.76 43.35
CA ASP A 1008 26.00 38.72 44.35
C ASP A 1008 25.57 37.31 43.90
N ASP A 1009 24.41 37.16 43.26
CA ASP A 1009 23.92 35.86 42.77
C ASP A 1009 24.53 35.48 41.41
N ALA A 1010 24.78 36.44 40.52
CA ALA A 1010 25.44 36.18 39.25
C ALA A 1010 26.90 35.71 39.45
N CYS A 1011 27.62 36.28 40.43
CA CYS A 1011 28.99 35.87 40.77
C CYS A 1011 29.14 34.41 41.21
N ARG A 1012 28.09 33.76 41.75
CA ARG A 1012 28.12 32.33 42.10
C ARG A 1012 27.94 31.42 40.88
N PHE A 1013 27.14 31.83 39.91
CA PHE A 1013 26.89 31.07 38.68
C PHE A 1013 28.12 31.02 37.73
N PHE A 1014 28.99 32.03 37.80
CA PHE A 1014 30.19 32.12 36.94
C PHE A 1014 31.33 31.14 37.31
N LEU A 1015 31.26 30.44 38.45
CA LEU A 1015 32.31 29.48 38.87
C LEU A 1015 32.23 28.11 38.16
N PHE A 1016 31.16 27.84 37.40
CA PHE A 1016 30.88 26.51 36.82
C PHE A 1016 31.18 26.38 35.31
N PHE A 1017 31.62 27.43 34.60
CA PHE A 1017 31.84 27.41 33.14
C PHE A 1017 33.31 27.61 32.74
N PRO A 1018 33.74 27.17 31.53
CA PRO A 1018 35.11 27.30 31.07
C PRO A 1018 35.56 28.76 31.05
N ASN A 1019 36.83 28.98 31.40
CA ASN A 1019 37.51 30.27 31.59
C ASN A 1019 37.23 31.37 30.55
N SER A 1020 36.77 31.06 29.33
CA SER A 1020 36.55 32.00 28.24
C SER A 1020 35.35 32.95 28.43
N ILE A 1021 34.25 32.52 29.07
CA ILE A 1021 33.09 33.40 29.35
C ILE A 1021 33.38 34.32 30.55
N ILE A 1022 34.09 33.80 31.55
CA ILE A 1022 34.55 34.54 32.73
C ILE A 1022 35.51 35.67 32.31
N ILE A 1023 36.44 35.42 31.38
CA ILE A 1023 37.36 36.44 30.87
C ILE A 1023 36.63 37.55 30.09
N PHE A 1024 35.61 37.21 29.30
CA PHE A 1024 34.84 38.19 28.51
C PHE A 1024 34.00 39.13 29.40
N LEU A 1025 33.45 38.60 30.51
CA LEU A 1025 32.68 39.39 31.48
C LEU A 1025 33.57 40.13 32.50
N ALA A 1026 34.70 39.55 32.93
CA ALA A 1026 35.66 40.24 33.80
C ALA A 1026 36.30 41.47 33.11
N ALA A 1027 36.56 41.39 31.80
CA ALA A 1027 37.06 42.51 31.01
C ALA A 1027 36.06 43.67 30.89
N THR A 1028 34.74 43.38 30.95
CA THR A 1028 33.68 44.38 30.77
C THR A 1028 33.29 45.07 32.07
N PHE A 1029 33.41 44.39 33.22
CA PHE A 1029 33.22 45.02 34.54
C PHE A 1029 34.42 45.85 35.00
N SER A 1030 35.65 45.58 34.54
CA SER A 1030 36.83 46.41 34.87
C SER A 1030 36.83 47.80 34.21
N LEU A 1031 35.98 48.06 33.21
CA LEU A 1031 35.93 49.32 32.47
C LEU A 1031 34.94 50.37 33.03
N THR A 1032 34.20 50.06 34.11
CA THR A 1032 33.11 50.95 34.62
C THR A 1032 33.26 51.43 36.06
N SER A 1033 34.42 51.26 36.71
CA SER A 1033 34.69 51.83 38.04
C SER A 1033 35.15 53.31 37.96
N PRO A 1034 34.53 54.26 38.68
CA PRO A 1034 35.05 55.61 38.82
C PRO A 1034 36.22 55.66 39.81
N ARG A 1035 37.25 56.44 39.46
CA ARG A 1035 38.46 56.74 40.27
C ARG A 1035 38.16 56.93 41.76
N PRO A 1036 39.00 56.40 42.69
CA PRO A 1036 38.99 56.84 44.08
C PRO A 1036 39.70 58.20 44.22
N PRO A 1037 39.39 59.01 45.25
CA PRO A 1037 40.03 60.31 45.46
C PRO A 1037 41.45 60.15 46.05
N GLU A 1038 42.32 61.07 45.68
CA GLU A 1038 43.71 61.19 46.16
C GLU A 1038 43.80 61.39 47.68
N VAL A 1039 44.60 60.58 48.37
CA VAL A 1039 45.39 61.01 49.54
C VAL A 1039 46.77 60.34 49.47
N TYR A 1040 47.80 61.18 49.56
CA TYR A 1040 49.23 60.90 49.55
C TYR A 1040 49.71 59.93 50.65
N GLN A 1041 50.64 59.01 50.34
CA GLN A 1041 52.04 59.02 50.86
C GLN A 1041 52.87 57.76 50.43
N HIS A 1042 54.03 58.03 49.83
CA HIS A 1042 55.35 57.33 49.86
C HIS A 1042 55.57 55.84 49.41
N VAL A 1043 56.01 55.66 48.14
CA VAL A 1043 57.28 55.07 47.57
C VAL A 1043 57.99 53.85 48.28
N PRO A 1044 58.70 52.91 47.58
CA PRO A 1044 58.35 51.68 46.80
C PRO A 1044 59.14 50.43 47.38
N PRO A 1045 59.70 49.42 46.66
CA PRO A 1045 59.37 48.65 45.44
C PRO A 1045 59.29 47.10 45.68
N GLN A 1046 58.88 46.31 44.68
CA GLN A 1046 59.62 45.14 44.11
C GLN A 1046 58.71 44.08 43.43
N LEU A 1047 59.21 43.63 42.26
CA LEU A 1047 59.02 42.40 41.46
C LEU A 1047 58.17 41.26 42.09
N SER A 1048 57.37 40.47 41.35
CA SER A 1048 57.69 39.73 40.11
C SER A 1048 56.44 39.09 39.46
N LYS A 1049 56.49 38.94 38.13
CA LYS A 1049 55.70 38.03 37.25
C LYS A 1049 55.85 36.54 37.64
N PRO A 1050 55.05 35.57 37.10
CA PRO A 1050 54.23 35.62 35.88
C PRO A 1050 52.71 35.60 36.08
#